data_AF-U6DM96-F1
#
_entry.id   AF-U6DM96-F1
#
_cell.length_a   1.000
_cell.length_b   1.000
_cell.length_c   1.000
_cell.angle_alpha   90.00
_cell.angle_beta   90.00
_cell.angle_gamma   90.00
#
_symmetry.space_group_name_H-M   'P 1'
#
loop_
_entity.id
_entity.type
_entity.pdbx_description
1 polymer ?
#
loop_
_entity_poly.entity_id
_entity_poly.type
_entity_poly.pdbx_seq_one_letter_code
_entity_poly.pdbx_strand_id
1 'polypeptide(L)'
;DEDEDEEPPAEKIKRKSPEQGNRPPSDLARHDVIKGLLATNLLPRLRYLLEVTCPAPSVVLDILAVLIRLARHSLESATRVLECPRLIETVVLEFLPTSWYPVRAGPAPSLHRVPCAAAMKLLRVLASAGRNIAARLLSSFDLRSRLSRFLAEAPQEMALPLEEAEALSSEAFRLWAVAASYGQGADLYRELYPVLMRALQAVPEELSTQPARPLSMQRIASLLTLLAQLTLATSSTTPEPSSDSAGAIVSATPSSITWTQVSGLQPLVEPCLRQTLKLLPGPKMWQALGPVPTACLLFLDAHYQAWSQQPSLCPEDWLQDMERLSESLLLPLLHTPTLGSLWDSLGSCSPLCNPQFCVRAPEALPSLVSLGSTGGRLSLSLAGSASPFPFLTALLCLFNTLARLHKGLCDQLAAILATPGLQNYFLQCLAPMAAPHLTPFSAWALRHEYHLQYLALILAQKVATVQPDLAINTALHHSLVLALLSRLLPGSEHLAHELLLSCVFRLEFLPERASGGLEAADFSDRLSLGNNKDSGCGRGALLAQACQDLPSIRSCYLTHCSLARASLLASQASYQGELQRVPGLLLPVPKEPLLPTDWPFLPLIHLYHQATDTSLGPPPADTIGTALRALQWVLVLESWRPQALWAVPPAARLARLMCVFLVDSELFRETP
;
A
#
# COMPACT_ATOMS: atom_id res chain seq x y z
N ASP A 1 5.87 7.94 -72.14
CA ASP A 1 5.59 9.27 -71.57
C ASP A 1 5.00 8.98 -70.19
N GLU A 2 5.83 8.54 -69.24
CA GLU A 2 6.63 9.40 -68.34
C GLU A 2 5.66 10.15 -67.39
N ASP A 3 5.68 10.04 -66.05
CA ASP A 3 6.72 9.68 -65.10
C ASP A 3 6.15 9.15 -63.77
N GLU A 4 7.08 8.58 -62.99
CA GLU A 4 7.04 8.30 -61.55
C GLU A 4 6.75 9.57 -60.72
N ASP A 5 5.98 9.44 -59.63
CA ASP A 5 6.30 10.15 -58.38
C ASP A 5 5.64 9.45 -57.18
N GLU A 6 6.52 8.93 -56.31
CA GLU A 6 6.25 8.30 -55.02
C GLU A 6 5.85 9.35 -53.97
N GLU A 7 4.67 9.21 -53.36
CA GLU A 7 4.33 9.94 -52.12
C GLU A 7 4.89 9.20 -50.89
N PRO A 8 5.66 9.86 -49.99
CA PRO A 8 6.30 9.20 -48.86
C PRO A 8 5.34 9.06 -47.66
N PRO A 9 5.50 8.01 -46.83
CA PRO A 9 4.67 7.81 -45.64
C PRO A 9 5.08 8.75 -44.50
N ALA A 10 4.08 9.40 -43.91
CA ALA A 10 4.22 10.31 -42.78
C ALA A 10 4.90 9.65 -41.57
N GLU A 11 6.15 10.05 -41.30
CA GLU A 11 6.87 9.75 -40.07
C GLU A 11 6.15 10.39 -38.87
N LYS A 12 5.55 9.54 -38.02
CA LYS A 12 5.21 9.89 -36.64
C LYS A 12 6.50 10.09 -35.84
N ILE A 13 7.03 11.31 -35.87
CA ILE A 13 8.09 11.76 -34.97
C ILE A 13 7.51 11.81 -33.54
N LYS A 14 7.57 10.68 -32.84
CA LYS A 14 7.67 10.68 -31.38
C LYS A 14 8.98 11.37 -31.04
N ARG A 15 8.92 12.66 -30.69
CA ARG A 15 10.01 13.37 -29.99
C ARG A 15 10.29 12.64 -28.68
N LYS A 16 11.15 11.61 -28.73
CA LYS A 16 11.91 11.15 -27.57
C LYS A 16 12.89 12.27 -27.25
N SER A 17 12.78 12.85 -26.07
CA SER A 17 13.81 13.74 -25.52
C SER A 17 15.19 13.04 -25.60
N PRO A 18 16.20 13.60 -26.28
CA PRO A 18 17.42 12.87 -26.64
C PRO A 18 18.48 12.78 -25.52
N GLU A 19 18.20 13.23 -24.30
CA GLU A 19 19.27 13.47 -23.30
C GLU A 19 19.60 12.31 -22.33
N GLN A 20 18.87 11.19 -22.36
CA GLN A 20 19.06 10.11 -21.37
C GLN A 20 19.97 8.95 -21.82
N GLY A 21 20.36 8.90 -23.10
CA GLY A 21 21.11 7.75 -23.66
C GLY A 21 22.64 7.86 -23.61
N ASN A 22 23.23 9.05 -23.47
CA ASN A 22 24.66 9.28 -23.78
C ASN A 22 25.50 9.88 -22.65
N ARG A 23 25.01 9.86 -21.41
CA ARG A 23 25.80 10.36 -20.26
C ARG A 23 26.81 9.29 -19.84
N PRO A 24 28.08 9.64 -19.59
CA PRO A 24 29.08 8.67 -19.14
C PRO A 24 28.65 8.05 -17.80
N PRO A 25 29.08 6.81 -17.49
CA PRO A 25 28.66 6.10 -16.29
C PRO A 25 28.98 6.85 -15.00
N SER A 26 30.02 7.67 -14.99
CA SER A 26 30.38 8.57 -13.88
C SER A 26 29.30 9.63 -13.60
N ASP A 27 28.70 10.20 -14.64
CA ASP A 27 27.68 11.24 -14.52
C ASP A 27 26.31 10.65 -14.17
N LEU A 28 26.04 9.44 -14.66
CA LEU A 28 24.88 8.66 -14.24
C LEU A 28 24.99 8.28 -12.77
N ALA A 29 26.15 7.81 -12.30
CA ALA A 29 26.38 7.43 -10.91
C ALA A 29 26.22 8.59 -9.92
N ARG A 30 26.48 9.84 -10.34
CA ARG A 30 26.23 11.04 -9.53
C ARG A 30 24.74 11.26 -9.22
N HIS A 31 23.86 10.84 -10.12
CA HIS A 31 22.41 10.99 -9.96
C HIS A 31 21.78 9.70 -9.41
N ASP A 32 22.23 8.55 -9.90
CA ASP A 32 21.72 7.23 -9.58
C ASP A 32 22.84 6.19 -9.67
N VAL A 33 23.34 5.78 -8.50
CA VAL A 33 24.43 4.80 -8.39
C VAL A 33 24.05 3.46 -9.03
N ILE A 34 22.79 3.03 -8.97
CA ILE A 34 22.36 1.75 -9.52
C ILE A 34 22.34 1.79 -11.04
N LYS A 35 21.82 2.86 -11.64
CA LYS A 35 21.88 3.07 -13.10
C LYS A 35 23.32 3.21 -13.57
N GLY A 36 24.16 3.94 -12.83
CA GLY A 36 25.60 4.04 -13.11
C GLY A 36 26.30 2.68 -13.10
N LEU A 37 26.05 1.84 -12.09
CA LEU A 37 26.62 0.49 -11.99
C LEU A 37 26.17 -0.41 -13.15
N LEU A 38 24.90 -0.38 -13.52
CA LEU A 38 24.38 -1.15 -14.66
C LEU A 38 25.03 -0.71 -15.99
N ALA A 39 25.35 0.57 -16.15
CA ALA A 39 26.06 1.09 -17.33
C ALA A 39 27.52 0.59 -17.44
N THR A 40 28.12 0.08 -16.35
CA THR A 40 29.50 -0.44 -16.38
C THR A 40 29.62 -1.91 -16.82
N ASN A 41 28.55 -2.56 -17.32
CA ASN A 41 28.54 -4.00 -17.61
C ASN A 41 28.91 -4.85 -16.36
N LEU A 42 28.34 -4.53 -15.21
CA LEU A 42 28.56 -5.28 -13.97
C LEU A 42 27.96 -6.69 -14.03
N LEU A 43 26.76 -6.86 -14.60
CA LEU A 43 26.03 -8.14 -14.56
C LEU A 43 26.79 -9.30 -15.23
N PRO A 44 27.38 -9.16 -16.44
CA PRO A 44 28.18 -10.24 -17.03
C PRO A 44 29.42 -10.61 -16.22
N ARG A 45 30.02 -9.62 -15.52
CA ARG A 45 31.18 -9.85 -14.64
C ARG A 45 30.78 -10.62 -13.39
N LEU A 46 29.65 -10.29 -12.76
CA LEU A 46 29.10 -11.05 -11.63
C LEU A 46 28.74 -12.48 -12.04
N ARG A 47 28.16 -12.67 -13.24
CA ARG A 47 27.91 -13.99 -13.80
C ARG A 47 29.21 -14.80 -13.91
N TYR A 48 30.25 -14.22 -14.51
CA TYR A 48 31.54 -14.89 -14.67
C TYR A 48 32.13 -15.32 -13.32
N LEU A 49 32.00 -14.48 -12.28
CA LEU A 49 32.46 -14.83 -10.95
C LEU A 49 31.71 -16.04 -10.39
N LEU A 50 30.37 -16.05 -10.47
CA LEU A 50 29.54 -17.15 -9.97
C LEU A 50 29.72 -18.45 -10.75
N GLU A 51 29.88 -18.37 -12.07
CA GLU A 51 29.93 -19.51 -12.99
C GLU A 51 31.33 -20.12 -13.11
N VAL A 52 32.39 -19.30 -13.17
CA VAL A 52 33.75 -19.76 -13.53
C VAL A 52 34.70 -19.72 -12.35
N THR A 53 34.71 -18.63 -11.58
CA THR A 53 35.73 -18.46 -10.51
C THR A 53 35.40 -19.19 -9.22
N CYS A 54 34.12 -19.52 -9.00
CA CYS A 54 33.60 -20.20 -7.82
C CYS A 54 34.17 -19.66 -6.49
N PRO A 55 33.89 -18.39 -6.13
CA PRO A 55 34.54 -17.71 -5.03
C PRO A 55 34.06 -18.21 -3.65
N ALA A 56 34.72 -17.74 -2.59
CA ALA A 56 34.37 -18.06 -1.21
C ALA A 56 32.91 -17.69 -0.85
N PRO A 57 32.29 -18.38 0.13
CA PRO A 57 30.90 -18.16 0.56
C PRO A 57 30.50 -16.70 0.79
N SER A 58 31.34 -15.91 1.46
CA SER A 58 31.07 -14.50 1.74
C SER A 58 30.89 -13.68 0.46
N VAL A 59 31.77 -13.90 -0.52
CA VAL A 59 31.74 -13.21 -1.81
C VAL A 59 30.48 -13.59 -2.59
N VAL A 60 30.06 -14.86 -2.56
CA VAL A 60 28.80 -15.30 -3.19
C VAL A 60 27.61 -14.57 -2.55
N LEU A 61 27.55 -14.51 -1.21
CA LEU A 61 26.48 -13.80 -0.50
C LEU A 61 26.47 -12.30 -0.81
N ASP A 62 27.65 -11.67 -0.93
CA ASP A 62 27.77 -10.26 -1.32
C ASP A 62 27.29 -10.03 -2.76
N ILE A 63 27.64 -10.92 -3.69
CA ILE A 63 27.16 -10.86 -5.08
C ILE A 63 25.63 -10.98 -5.11
N LEU A 64 25.04 -11.96 -4.41
CA LEU A 64 23.59 -12.12 -4.31
C LEU A 64 22.94 -10.88 -3.67
N ALA A 65 23.54 -10.31 -2.63
CA ALA A 65 23.05 -9.07 -2.00
C ALA A 65 23.08 -7.89 -2.98
N VAL A 66 24.12 -7.75 -3.80
CA VAL A 66 24.20 -6.74 -4.86
C VAL A 66 23.10 -6.95 -5.89
N LEU A 67 22.91 -8.18 -6.39
CA LEU A 67 21.84 -8.49 -7.35
C LEU A 67 20.45 -8.19 -6.78
N ILE A 68 20.21 -8.52 -5.51
CA ILE A 68 18.96 -8.20 -4.80
C ILE A 68 18.74 -6.69 -4.77
N ARG A 69 19.78 -5.89 -4.47
CA ARG A 69 19.67 -4.43 -4.44
C ARG A 69 19.39 -3.84 -5.83
N LEU A 70 20.04 -4.36 -6.87
CA LEU A 70 19.79 -3.94 -8.26
C LEU A 70 18.35 -4.24 -8.67
N ALA A 71 17.85 -5.45 -8.39
CA ALA A 71 16.50 -5.85 -8.75
C ALA A 71 15.41 -5.09 -7.98
N ARG A 72 15.67 -4.64 -6.75
CA ARG A 72 14.72 -3.84 -5.94
C ARG A 72 14.54 -2.40 -6.41
N HIS A 73 15.50 -1.88 -7.17
CA HIS A 73 15.55 -0.46 -7.49
C HIS A 73 14.41 -0.01 -8.41
N SER A 74 14.16 -0.77 -9.47
CA SER A 74 13.12 -0.47 -10.45
C SER A 74 12.78 -1.70 -11.30
N LEU A 75 11.62 -1.67 -11.96
CA LEU A 75 11.26 -2.66 -12.97
C LEU A 75 12.32 -2.76 -14.07
N GLU A 76 12.86 -1.64 -14.55
CA GLU A 76 13.92 -1.62 -15.57
C GLU A 76 15.17 -2.38 -15.10
N SER A 77 15.62 -2.11 -13.88
CA SER A 77 16.79 -2.79 -13.29
C SER A 77 16.55 -4.28 -13.10
N ALA A 78 15.36 -4.68 -12.62
CA ALA A 78 14.98 -6.09 -12.49
C ALA A 78 14.96 -6.82 -13.84
N THR A 79 14.39 -6.19 -14.87
CA THR A 79 14.35 -6.73 -16.24
C THR A 79 15.76 -6.95 -16.79
N ARG A 80 16.68 -5.99 -16.60
CA ARG A 80 18.10 -6.15 -17.00
C ARG A 80 18.80 -7.30 -16.30
N VAL A 81 18.50 -7.55 -15.02
CA VAL A 81 19.04 -8.69 -14.27
C VAL A 81 18.51 -10.01 -14.84
N LEU A 82 17.21 -10.08 -15.15
CA LEU A 82 16.57 -11.25 -15.75
C LEU A 82 17.04 -11.54 -17.18
N GLU A 83 17.26 -10.51 -17.98
CA GLU A 83 17.70 -10.60 -19.38
C GLU A 83 19.20 -10.88 -19.51
N CYS A 84 19.98 -10.75 -18.44
CA CYS A 84 21.39 -11.07 -18.47
C CYS A 84 21.58 -12.58 -18.79
N PRO A 85 22.23 -12.92 -19.92
CA PRO A 85 22.23 -14.30 -20.41
C PRO A 85 22.93 -15.24 -19.43
N ARG A 86 22.26 -16.36 -19.13
CA ARG A 86 22.66 -17.41 -18.16
C ARG A 86 22.81 -16.98 -16.71
N LEU A 87 22.63 -15.72 -16.34
CA LEU A 87 22.84 -15.29 -14.94
C LEU A 87 21.85 -15.97 -13.99
N ILE A 88 20.55 -15.90 -14.29
CA ILE A 88 19.52 -16.53 -13.46
C ILE A 88 19.60 -18.06 -13.54
N GLU A 89 19.95 -18.62 -14.70
CA GLU A 89 20.19 -20.06 -14.86
C GLU A 89 21.30 -20.55 -13.93
N THR A 90 22.46 -19.87 -13.92
CA THR A 90 23.56 -20.18 -13.00
C THR A 90 23.12 -20.06 -11.54
N VAL A 91 22.39 -19.00 -11.19
CA VAL A 91 21.91 -18.83 -9.80
C VAL A 91 21.00 -19.98 -9.37
N VAL A 92 20.08 -20.38 -10.24
CA VAL A 92 19.12 -21.45 -9.98
C VAL A 92 19.81 -22.82 -9.94
N LEU A 93 20.75 -23.09 -10.83
CA LEU A 93 21.47 -24.36 -10.90
C LEU A 93 22.47 -24.54 -9.73
N GLU A 94 23.22 -23.50 -9.39
CA GLU A 94 24.29 -23.57 -8.39
C GLU A 94 23.78 -23.33 -6.96
N PHE A 95 22.80 -22.45 -6.75
CA PHE A 95 22.39 -22.02 -5.41
C PHE A 95 20.94 -22.40 -5.02
N LEU A 96 20.22 -23.09 -5.91
CA LEU A 96 18.92 -23.69 -5.59
C LEU A 96 18.79 -25.13 -6.10
N PRO A 97 19.82 -26.00 -5.98
CA PRO A 97 19.76 -27.36 -6.52
C PRO A 97 18.67 -28.20 -5.82
N THR A 98 18.11 -29.17 -6.54
CA THR A 98 17.12 -30.11 -6.00
C THR A 98 17.75 -31.27 -5.22
N SER A 99 19.05 -31.49 -5.39
CA SER A 99 19.86 -32.49 -4.68
C SER A 99 21.19 -31.90 -4.26
N TRP A 100 21.58 -32.09 -3.00
CA TRP A 100 22.86 -31.61 -2.45
C TRP A 100 23.40 -32.57 -1.39
N TYR A 101 24.68 -32.42 -1.04
CA TYR A 101 25.32 -33.21 0.01
C TYR A 101 25.07 -32.58 1.40
N PRO A 102 24.90 -33.39 2.47
CA PRO A 102 24.63 -32.88 3.80
C PRO A 102 25.71 -31.92 4.29
N VAL A 103 25.31 -30.68 4.60
CA VAL A 103 26.22 -29.67 5.13
C VAL A 103 26.27 -29.82 6.65
N ARG A 104 27.44 -30.19 7.19
CA ARG A 104 27.65 -30.26 8.65
C ARG A 104 27.76 -28.85 9.24
N ALA A 105 27.39 -28.70 10.51
CA ALA A 105 27.55 -27.46 11.26
C ALA A 105 29.03 -27.05 11.32
N GLY A 106 29.39 -26.01 10.56
CA GLY A 106 30.75 -25.46 10.43
C GLY A 106 30.83 -24.49 9.23
N PRO A 107 31.92 -23.72 9.07
CA PRO A 107 32.10 -22.88 7.89
C PRO A 107 32.18 -23.76 6.66
N ALA A 108 31.15 -23.70 5.81
CA ALA A 108 31.11 -24.48 4.58
C ALA A 108 32.31 -24.07 3.69
N PRO A 109 33.06 -25.02 3.13
CA PRO A 109 34.19 -24.70 2.24
C PRO A 109 33.74 -24.03 0.93
N SER A 110 32.48 -24.25 0.52
CA SER A 110 31.85 -23.61 -0.64
C SER A 110 30.33 -23.57 -0.49
N LEU A 111 29.68 -22.58 -1.12
CA LEU A 111 28.22 -22.49 -1.27
C LEU A 111 27.71 -23.05 -2.61
N HIS A 112 28.61 -23.38 -3.54
CA HIS A 112 28.22 -23.94 -4.83
C HIS A 112 27.59 -25.33 -4.65
N ARG A 113 26.49 -25.57 -5.37
CA ARG A 113 25.66 -26.78 -5.25
C ARG A 113 25.05 -26.98 -3.87
N VAL A 114 24.91 -25.91 -3.09
CA VAL A 114 24.19 -25.89 -1.81
C VAL A 114 23.04 -24.88 -1.92
N PRO A 115 21.81 -25.25 -1.53
CA PRO A 115 20.68 -24.32 -1.56
C PRO A 115 20.89 -23.15 -0.59
N CYS A 116 20.56 -21.95 -1.04
CA CYS A 116 20.76 -20.71 -0.29
C CYS A 116 19.50 -19.83 -0.27
N ALA A 117 19.11 -19.36 0.92
CA ALA A 117 17.97 -18.48 1.14
C ALA A 117 18.13 -17.13 0.42
N ALA A 118 19.36 -16.62 0.28
CA ALA A 118 19.63 -15.38 -0.46
C ALA A 118 19.32 -15.53 -1.97
N ALA A 119 19.57 -16.70 -2.56
CA ALA A 119 19.21 -16.97 -3.95
C ALA A 119 17.68 -17.02 -4.13
N MET A 120 16.96 -17.70 -3.22
CA MET A 120 15.49 -17.71 -3.23
C MET A 120 14.91 -16.30 -3.09
N LYS A 121 15.49 -15.48 -2.21
CA LYS A 121 15.14 -14.07 -2.03
C LYS A 121 15.36 -13.22 -3.27
N LEU A 122 16.43 -13.46 -4.04
CA LEU A 122 16.65 -12.79 -5.33
C LEU A 122 15.51 -13.11 -6.30
N LEU A 123 15.12 -14.37 -6.44
CA LEU A 123 14.02 -14.77 -7.31
C LEU A 123 12.70 -14.15 -6.87
N ARG A 124 12.42 -14.11 -5.55
CA ARG A 124 11.24 -13.42 -5.02
C ARG A 124 11.22 -11.93 -5.37
N VAL A 125 12.36 -11.26 -5.22
CA VAL A 125 12.49 -9.83 -5.54
C VAL A 125 12.26 -9.59 -7.02
N LEU A 126 12.83 -10.43 -7.90
CA LEU A 126 12.56 -10.35 -9.34
C LEU A 126 11.08 -10.58 -9.65
N ALA A 127 10.44 -11.59 -9.04
CA ALA A 127 9.01 -11.84 -9.19
C ALA A 127 8.16 -10.65 -8.71
N SER A 128 8.56 -9.98 -7.63
CA SER A 128 7.85 -8.78 -7.13
C SER A 128 7.93 -7.57 -8.07
N ALA A 129 8.88 -7.56 -9.02
CA ALA A 129 9.02 -6.49 -9.99
C ALA A 129 7.86 -6.43 -10.99
N GLY A 130 7.31 -7.57 -11.37
CA GLY A 130 6.14 -7.59 -12.23
C GLY A 130 5.61 -8.98 -12.55
N ARG A 131 4.33 -9.03 -12.90
CA ARG A 131 3.59 -10.26 -13.23
C ARG A 131 4.29 -11.12 -14.31
N ASN A 132 4.79 -10.48 -15.37
CA ASN A 132 5.43 -11.18 -16.49
C ASN A 132 6.78 -11.78 -16.08
N ILE A 133 7.51 -11.11 -15.19
CA ILE A 133 8.76 -11.64 -14.64
C ILE A 133 8.46 -12.86 -13.77
N ALA A 134 7.46 -12.78 -12.90
CA ALA A 134 7.02 -13.92 -12.09
C ALA A 134 6.62 -15.13 -12.95
N ALA A 135 5.85 -14.91 -14.02
CA ALA A 135 5.42 -15.97 -14.93
C ALA A 135 6.61 -16.65 -15.61
N ARG A 136 7.57 -15.85 -16.12
CA ARG A 136 8.81 -16.36 -16.72
C ARG A 136 9.67 -17.14 -15.72
N LEU A 137 9.77 -16.67 -14.48
CA LEU A 137 10.50 -17.38 -13.43
C LEU A 137 9.89 -18.75 -13.13
N LEU A 138 8.55 -18.83 -13.07
CA LEU A 138 7.84 -20.09 -12.83
C LEU A 138 7.96 -21.08 -14.00
N SER A 139 7.89 -20.62 -15.25
CA SER A 139 7.87 -21.49 -16.42
C SER A 139 9.25 -21.83 -16.98
N SER A 140 10.15 -20.85 -17.05
CA SER A 140 11.41 -20.97 -17.81
C SER A 140 12.59 -21.46 -16.96
N PHE A 141 12.50 -21.35 -15.64
CA PHE A 141 13.60 -21.72 -14.71
C PHE A 141 13.24 -22.88 -13.77
N ASP A 142 12.17 -23.62 -14.09
CA ASP A 142 11.69 -24.76 -13.31
C ASP A 142 11.54 -24.44 -11.80
N LEU A 143 11.04 -23.25 -11.50
CA LEU A 143 10.91 -22.79 -10.12
C LEU A 143 9.77 -23.52 -9.39
N ARG A 144 8.82 -24.10 -10.13
CA ARG A 144 7.73 -24.94 -9.59
C ARG A 144 8.26 -26.18 -8.89
N SER A 145 9.13 -26.96 -9.54
CA SER A 145 9.73 -28.16 -8.95
C SER A 145 10.62 -27.84 -7.75
N ARG A 146 11.30 -26.69 -7.78
CA ARG A 146 12.16 -26.23 -6.68
C ARG A 146 11.34 -25.79 -5.48
N LEU A 147 10.24 -25.06 -5.71
CA LEU A 147 9.29 -24.73 -4.66
C LEU A 147 8.71 -25.99 -4.01
N SER A 148 8.27 -26.98 -4.80
CA SER A 148 7.77 -28.23 -4.23
C SER A 148 8.84 -28.96 -3.42
N ARG A 149 10.09 -29.01 -3.89
CA ARG A 149 11.22 -29.61 -3.16
C ARG A 149 11.51 -28.94 -1.83
N PHE A 150 11.56 -27.61 -1.78
CA PHE A 150 11.92 -26.86 -0.56
C PHE A 150 10.76 -26.71 0.43
N LEU A 151 9.53 -26.92 -0.01
CA LEU A 151 8.35 -26.85 0.86
C LEU A 151 7.91 -28.23 1.37
N ALA A 152 8.18 -29.32 0.63
CA ALA A 152 7.71 -30.66 0.99
C ALA A 152 8.35 -31.26 2.25
N GLU A 153 9.63 -30.96 2.50
CA GLU A 153 10.40 -31.45 3.66
C GLU A 153 10.35 -30.47 4.83
N ALA A 154 10.29 -31.00 6.05
CA ALA A 154 10.38 -30.15 7.23
C ALA A 154 11.79 -29.55 7.35
N PRO A 155 11.95 -28.31 7.88
CA PRO A 155 13.27 -27.69 8.03
C PRO A 155 14.27 -28.48 8.88
N GLN A 156 13.77 -29.37 9.74
CA GLN A 156 14.58 -30.24 10.60
C GLN A 156 15.14 -31.47 9.85
N GLU A 157 14.46 -31.88 8.79
CA GLU A 157 14.81 -33.04 7.96
C GLU A 157 15.72 -32.64 6.79
N MET A 158 15.74 -31.35 6.47
CA MET A 158 16.57 -30.79 5.42
C MET A 158 18.06 -30.91 5.80
N ALA A 159 18.89 -31.40 4.88
CA ALA A 159 20.32 -31.61 5.09
C ALA A 159 21.14 -30.30 5.08
N LEU A 160 20.68 -29.31 5.85
CA LEU A 160 21.20 -27.95 5.99
C LEU A 160 21.20 -27.52 7.46
N PRO A 161 21.97 -26.48 7.82
CA PRO A 161 21.81 -25.82 9.12
C PRO A 161 20.36 -25.35 9.30
N LEU A 162 19.80 -25.55 10.50
CA LEU A 162 18.40 -25.27 10.79
C LEU A 162 18.00 -23.82 10.44
N GLU A 163 18.84 -22.83 10.79
CA GLU A 163 18.56 -21.42 10.50
C GLU A 163 18.45 -21.14 8.99
N GLU A 164 19.30 -21.77 8.17
CA GLU A 164 19.28 -21.62 6.71
C GLU A 164 18.07 -22.35 6.10
N ALA A 165 17.73 -23.54 6.62
CA ALA A 165 16.54 -24.27 6.20
C ALA A 165 15.24 -23.51 6.51
N GLU A 166 15.15 -22.88 7.69
CA GLU A 166 14.03 -22.02 8.07
C GLU A 166 13.96 -20.74 7.22
N ALA A 167 15.11 -20.11 6.95
CA ALA A 167 15.17 -18.93 6.08
C ALA A 167 14.80 -19.26 4.62
N LEU A 168 15.29 -20.39 4.10
CA LEU A 168 15.02 -20.85 2.74
C LEU A 168 13.55 -21.20 2.54
N SER A 169 12.97 -22.00 3.45
CA SER A 169 11.54 -22.34 3.41
C SER A 169 10.66 -21.09 3.57
N SER A 170 11.03 -20.15 4.43
CA SER A 170 10.34 -18.86 4.56
C SER A 170 10.36 -18.04 3.27
N GLU A 171 11.52 -17.94 2.60
CA GLU A 171 11.62 -17.23 1.32
C GLU A 171 10.90 -17.97 0.18
N ALA A 172 10.82 -19.31 0.23
CA ALA A 172 10.03 -20.11 -0.70
C ALA A 172 8.52 -19.83 -0.54
N PHE A 173 7.99 -19.82 0.68
CA PHE A 173 6.60 -19.42 0.95
C PHE A 173 6.33 -17.98 0.49
N ARG A 174 7.24 -17.04 0.77
CA ARG A 174 7.09 -15.64 0.32
C ARG A 174 7.15 -15.50 -1.21
N LEU A 175 7.99 -16.26 -1.89
CA LEU A 175 8.05 -16.30 -3.36
C LEU A 175 6.73 -16.82 -3.93
N TRP A 176 6.20 -17.91 -3.37
CA TRP A 176 4.92 -18.45 -3.80
C TRP A 176 3.77 -17.48 -3.50
N ALA A 177 3.79 -16.79 -2.35
CA ALA A 177 2.80 -15.75 -2.03
C ALA A 177 2.83 -14.60 -3.05
N VAL A 178 4.03 -14.18 -3.51
CA VAL A 178 4.16 -13.19 -4.59
C VAL A 178 3.58 -13.71 -5.91
N ALA A 179 3.87 -14.96 -6.29
CA ALA A 179 3.25 -15.56 -7.47
C ALA A 179 1.71 -15.63 -7.35
N ALA A 180 1.20 -16.06 -6.19
CA ALA A 180 -0.21 -16.16 -5.90
C ALA A 180 -0.90 -14.78 -5.97
N SER A 181 -0.24 -13.70 -5.54
CA SER A 181 -0.77 -12.34 -5.64
C SER A 181 -1.01 -11.84 -7.07
N TYR A 182 -0.43 -12.51 -8.07
CA TYR A 182 -0.72 -12.27 -9.49
C TYR A 182 -1.69 -13.31 -10.10
N GLY A 183 -2.28 -14.17 -9.26
CA GLY A 183 -3.08 -15.31 -9.69
C GLY A 183 -2.27 -16.44 -10.35
N GLN A 184 -0.98 -16.56 -10.04
CA GLN A 184 -0.09 -17.61 -10.59
C GLN A 184 0.28 -18.65 -9.53
N GLY A 185 0.63 -19.87 -9.95
CA GLY A 185 1.04 -20.94 -9.03
C GLY A 185 -0.13 -21.59 -8.28
N ALA A 186 -1.34 -21.52 -8.85
CA ALA A 186 -2.54 -22.15 -8.32
C ALA A 186 -2.53 -23.68 -8.48
N ASP A 187 -1.84 -24.18 -9.51
CA ASP A 187 -1.53 -25.58 -9.75
C ASP A 187 -0.76 -26.21 -8.59
N LEU A 188 0.26 -25.51 -8.07
CA LEU A 188 1.07 -25.94 -6.94
C LEU A 188 0.25 -26.18 -5.66
N TYR A 189 -0.89 -25.50 -5.49
CA TYR A 189 -1.73 -25.67 -4.31
C TYR A 189 -2.31 -27.08 -4.22
N ARG A 190 -2.76 -27.64 -5.37
CA ARG A 190 -3.33 -28.99 -5.41
C ARG A 190 -2.27 -30.06 -5.12
N GLU A 191 -1.06 -29.86 -5.64
CA GLU A 191 0.06 -30.78 -5.42
C GLU A 191 0.57 -30.74 -3.97
N LEU A 192 0.68 -29.53 -3.39
CA LEU A 192 1.25 -29.33 -2.05
C LEU A 192 0.20 -29.27 -0.94
N TYR A 193 -1.08 -29.50 -1.22
CA TYR A 193 -2.14 -29.46 -0.20
C TYR A 193 -1.82 -30.33 1.04
N PRO A 194 -1.38 -31.60 0.91
CA PRO A 194 -1.04 -32.41 2.09
C PRO A 194 0.14 -31.85 2.90
N VAL A 195 1.06 -31.16 2.24
CA VAL A 195 2.22 -30.51 2.87
C VAL A 195 1.75 -29.28 3.66
N LEU A 196 0.93 -28.43 3.03
CA LEU A 196 0.37 -27.23 3.65
C LEU A 196 -0.49 -27.58 4.88
N MET A 197 -1.31 -28.64 4.79
CA MET A 197 -2.13 -29.11 5.90
C MET A 197 -1.29 -29.60 7.07
N ARG A 198 -0.24 -30.41 6.82
CA ARG A 198 0.70 -30.84 7.86
C ARG A 198 1.40 -29.66 8.50
N ALA A 199 1.88 -28.71 7.69
CA ALA A 199 2.54 -27.51 8.19
C ALA A 199 1.59 -26.67 9.07
N LEU A 200 0.32 -26.51 8.68
CA LEU A 200 -0.67 -25.77 9.45
C LEU A 200 -1.07 -26.48 10.76
N GLN A 201 -1.16 -27.81 10.75
CA GLN A 201 -1.42 -28.62 11.94
C GLN A 201 -0.28 -28.60 12.96
N ALA A 202 0.97 -28.39 12.50
CA ALA A 202 2.13 -28.25 13.38
C ALA A 202 2.25 -26.87 14.05
N VAL A 203 1.55 -25.84 13.55
CA VAL A 203 1.63 -24.46 14.06
C VAL A 203 1.31 -24.35 15.56
N PRO A 204 0.23 -24.94 16.10
CA PRO A 204 -0.08 -24.84 17.54
C PRO A 204 1.01 -25.42 18.43
N GLU A 205 1.66 -26.50 18.00
CA GLU A 205 2.80 -27.12 18.71
C GLU A 205 4.00 -26.17 18.68
N GLU A 206 4.37 -25.65 17.51
CA GLU A 206 5.48 -24.70 17.36
C GLU A 206 5.28 -23.42 18.18
N LEU A 207 4.03 -22.91 18.27
CA LEU A 207 3.66 -21.76 19.09
C LEU A 207 3.77 -22.04 20.59
N SER A 208 3.62 -23.29 21.00
CA SER A 208 3.75 -23.69 22.42
C SER A 208 5.21 -23.84 22.86
N THR A 209 6.15 -24.04 21.91
CA THR A 209 7.57 -24.18 22.23
C THR A 209 8.18 -22.87 22.75
N GLN A 210 8.86 -22.94 23.90
CA GLN A 210 9.51 -21.79 24.54
C GLN A 210 11.03 -22.03 24.67
N PRO A 211 11.89 -21.03 24.37
CA PRO A 211 11.56 -19.69 23.87
C PRO A 211 11.16 -19.70 22.38
N ALA A 212 10.24 -18.81 21.99
CA ALA A 212 9.82 -18.64 20.61
C ALA A 212 11.01 -18.25 19.71
N ARG A 213 11.22 -19.00 18.62
CA ARG A 213 12.30 -18.74 17.66
C ARG A 213 11.82 -17.75 16.59
N PRO A 214 12.47 -16.60 16.39
CA PRO A 214 11.99 -15.59 15.43
C PRO A 214 11.90 -16.09 13.99
N LEU A 215 12.79 -17.00 13.58
CA LEU A 215 12.80 -17.56 12.22
C LEU A 215 11.61 -18.50 11.98
N SER A 216 11.25 -19.36 12.94
CA SER A 216 10.06 -20.20 12.82
C SER A 216 8.78 -19.36 12.80
N MET A 217 8.69 -18.30 13.62
CA MET A 217 7.54 -17.38 13.60
C MET A 217 7.41 -16.65 12.25
N GLN A 218 8.52 -16.26 11.63
CA GLN A 218 8.52 -15.70 10.28
C GLN A 218 8.09 -16.71 9.22
N ARG A 219 8.48 -17.99 9.36
CA ARG A 219 8.05 -19.08 8.49
C ARG A 219 6.54 -19.28 8.58
N ILE A 220 5.99 -19.40 9.79
CA ILE A 220 4.55 -19.52 10.04
C ILE A 220 3.80 -18.33 9.44
N ALA A 221 4.26 -17.10 9.68
CA ALA A 221 3.64 -15.90 9.10
C ALA A 221 3.68 -15.92 7.56
N SER A 222 4.76 -16.40 6.95
CA SER A 222 4.85 -16.53 5.49
C SER A 222 3.92 -17.60 4.90
N LEU A 223 3.74 -18.73 5.60
CA LEU A 223 2.76 -19.76 5.27
C LEU A 223 1.34 -19.18 5.31
N LEU A 224 0.96 -18.51 6.40
CA LEU A 224 -0.36 -17.89 6.55
C LEU A 224 -0.60 -16.79 5.50
N THR A 225 0.42 -16.00 5.18
CA THR A 225 0.34 -14.98 4.11
C THR A 225 0.11 -15.62 2.75
N LEU A 226 0.79 -16.73 2.44
CA LEU A 226 0.54 -17.50 1.22
C LEU A 226 -0.92 -17.98 1.19
N LEU A 227 -1.41 -18.59 2.27
CA LEU A 227 -2.80 -19.06 2.35
C LEU A 227 -3.79 -17.91 2.12
N ALA A 228 -3.52 -16.72 2.66
CA ALA A 228 -4.34 -15.53 2.41
C ALA A 228 -4.34 -15.10 0.93
N GLN A 229 -3.21 -15.17 0.23
CA GLN A 229 -3.18 -14.85 -1.21
C GLN A 229 -3.90 -15.92 -2.04
N LEU A 230 -3.79 -17.20 -1.65
CA LEU A 230 -4.50 -18.30 -2.31
C LEU A 230 -6.02 -18.24 -2.08
N THR A 231 -6.48 -17.78 -0.90
CA THR A 231 -7.90 -17.55 -0.64
C THR A 231 -8.44 -16.41 -1.51
N LEU A 232 -7.74 -15.28 -1.60
CA LEU A 232 -8.11 -14.19 -2.50
C LEU A 232 -8.16 -14.63 -3.96
N ALA A 233 -7.30 -15.55 -4.40
CA ALA A 233 -7.29 -16.02 -5.78
C ALA A 233 -8.61 -16.68 -6.19
N THR A 234 -9.36 -17.27 -5.25
CA THR A 234 -10.68 -17.88 -5.52
C THR A 234 -11.74 -16.85 -5.93
N SER A 235 -11.60 -15.61 -5.46
CA SER A 235 -12.54 -14.51 -5.71
C SER A 235 -12.40 -13.89 -7.11
N SER A 236 -11.22 -14.02 -7.72
CA SER A 236 -10.90 -13.44 -9.03
C SER A 236 -11.46 -14.19 -10.26
N THR A 237 -12.46 -15.06 -10.07
CA THR A 237 -12.94 -16.00 -11.10
C THR A 237 -14.02 -15.43 -12.04
N THR A 238 -14.29 -14.12 -12.02
CA THR A 238 -15.11 -13.44 -13.03
C THR A 238 -14.23 -12.84 -14.12
N PRO A 239 -13.96 -13.54 -15.24
CA PRO A 239 -13.47 -12.88 -16.43
C PRO A 239 -14.61 -11.99 -16.96
N GLU A 240 -14.54 -10.68 -16.73
CA GLU A 240 -15.29 -9.78 -17.60
C GLU A 240 -14.74 -9.94 -19.02
N PRO A 241 -15.58 -10.24 -20.02
CA PRO A 241 -15.16 -10.29 -21.40
C PRO A 241 -14.87 -8.84 -21.85
N SER A 242 -13.62 -8.41 -21.74
CA SER A 242 -13.19 -7.19 -22.44
C SER A 242 -13.05 -7.52 -23.93
N SER A 243 -13.99 -7.00 -24.71
CA SER A 243 -13.81 -6.82 -26.15
C SER A 243 -12.59 -5.92 -26.39
N ASP A 244 -11.85 -6.25 -27.44
CA ASP A 244 -10.78 -5.45 -28.07
C ASP A 244 -9.37 -5.50 -27.44
N SER A 245 -8.60 -6.52 -27.82
CA SER A 245 -7.38 -6.29 -28.62
C SER A 245 -6.72 -7.62 -29.02
N ALA A 246 -6.65 -7.85 -30.33
CA ALA A 246 -5.88 -8.94 -30.92
C ALA A 246 -4.38 -8.63 -30.79
N GLY A 247 -3.69 -9.39 -29.94
CA GLY A 247 -2.24 -9.30 -29.74
C GLY A 247 -1.73 -10.43 -28.85
N ALA A 248 -1.68 -11.64 -29.41
CA ALA A 248 -1.04 -12.86 -28.90
C ALA A 248 -0.45 -12.81 -27.47
N ILE A 249 -1.25 -13.18 -26.47
CA ILE A 249 -0.78 -13.57 -25.14
C ILE A 249 -0.93 -15.08 -25.04
N VAL A 250 0.19 -15.77 -24.78
CA VAL A 250 0.24 -17.20 -24.50
C VAL A 250 -0.83 -17.56 -23.47
N SER A 251 -1.75 -18.42 -23.89
CA SER A 251 -2.89 -18.93 -23.15
C SER A 251 -2.53 -19.32 -21.72
N ALA A 252 -2.99 -18.56 -20.73
CA ALA A 252 -2.96 -18.97 -19.33
C ALA A 252 -4.02 -20.07 -19.12
N THR A 253 -3.56 -21.27 -18.78
CA THR A 253 -4.43 -22.40 -18.40
C THR A 253 -5.30 -22.02 -17.20
N PRO A 254 -6.62 -22.28 -17.23
CA PRO A 254 -7.51 -22.05 -16.10
C PRO A 254 -7.38 -23.23 -15.13
N SER A 255 -6.46 -23.13 -14.18
CA SER A 255 -6.50 -23.97 -12.98
C SER A 255 -6.80 -23.08 -11.78
N SER A 256 -7.99 -22.50 -11.75
CA SER A 256 -8.44 -21.75 -10.58
C SER A 256 -8.63 -22.69 -9.40
N ILE A 257 -8.10 -22.28 -8.24
CA ILE A 257 -8.43 -22.90 -6.96
C ILE A 257 -9.91 -22.60 -6.71
N THR A 258 -10.69 -23.62 -6.36
CA THR A 258 -12.11 -23.44 -6.05
C THR A 258 -12.29 -23.09 -4.57
N TRP A 259 -13.32 -22.31 -4.24
CA TRP A 259 -13.64 -21.96 -2.85
C TRP A 259 -13.71 -23.18 -1.92
N THR A 260 -14.30 -24.28 -2.41
CA THR A 260 -14.42 -25.57 -1.69
C THR A 260 -13.08 -26.16 -1.24
N GLN A 261 -11.99 -25.87 -1.93
CA GLN A 261 -10.66 -26.37 -1.58
C GLN A 261 -9.99 -25.55 -0.46
N VAL A 262 -10.53 -24.37 -0.15
CA VAL A 262 -9.89 -23.38 0.72
C VAL A 262 -10.73 -23.06 1.95
N SER A 263 -12.06 -23.23 1.85
CA SER A 263 -12.99 -22.98 2.96
C SER A 263 -12.62 -23.76 4.23
N GLY A 264 -12.08 -24.99 4.10
CA GLY A 264 -11.64 -25.82 5.21
C GLY A 264 -10.41 -25.33 5.99
N LEU A 265 -9.75 -24.25 5.57
CA LEU A 265 -8.55 -23.73 6.24
C LEU A 265 -8.87 -22.86 7.47
N GLN A 266 -9.99 -22.14 7.47
CA GLN A 266 -10.43 -21.27 8.57
C GLN A 266 -10.40 -21.94 9.96
N PRO A 267 -10.97 -23.13 10.17
CA PRO A 267 -11.00 -23.76 11.49
C PRO A 267 -9.62 -24.15 12.04
N LEU A 268 -8.57 -24.16 11.21
CA LEU A 268 -7.19 -24.39 11.65
C LEU A 268 -6.46 -23.09 11.99
N VAL A 269 -6.82 -21.97 11.34
CA VAL A 269 -6.19 -20.66 11.57
C VAL A 269 -6.78 -19.96 12.80
N GLU A 270 -8.09 -20.06 13.03
CA GLU A 270 -8.75 -19.40 14.16
C GLU A 270 -8.17 -19.82 15.54
N PRO A 271 -7.94 -21.12 15.82
CA PRO A 271 -7.30 -21.54 17.07
C PRO A 271 -5.87 -21.00 17.23
N CYS A 272 -5.11 -20.89 16.14
CA CYS A 272 -3.77 -20.31 16.15
C CYS A 272 -3.81 -18.83 16.56
N LEU A 273 -4.78 -18.07 16.04
CA LEU A 273 -5.02 -16.69 16.47
C LEU A 273 -5.39 -16.64 17.96
N ARG A 274 -6.33 -17.48 18.41
CA ARG A 274 -6.75 -17.52 19.83
C ARG A 274 -5.58 -17.85 20.76
N GLN A 275 -4.74 -18.81 20.40
CA GLN A 275 -3.56 -19.21 21.18
C GLN A 275 -2.53 -18.09 21.22
N THR A 276 -2.20 -17.47 20.08
CA THR A 276 -1.27 -16.34 20.06
C THR A 276 -1.79 -15.18 20.90
N LEU A 277 -3.06 -14.79 20.76
CA LEU A 277 -3.67 -13.72 21.56
C LEU A 277 -3.59 -13.96 23.07
N LYS A 278 -3.78 -15.21 23.53
CA LYS A 278 -3.60 -15.58 24.95
C LYS A 278 -2.15 -15.41 25.44
N LEU A 279 -1.18 -15.56 24.56
CA LEU A 279 0.25 -15.44 24.87
C LEU A 279 0.77 -13.98 24.77
N LEU A 280 -0.06 -13.02 24.34
CA LEU A 280 0.35 -11.62 24.14
C LEU A 280 0.43 -10.68 25.37
N PRO A 281 0.17 -11.04 26.65
CA PRO A 281 0.21 -10.05 27.73
C PRO A 281 1.63 -9.52 28.08
N GLY A 282 2.68 -9.93 27.39
CA GLY A 282 4.06 -9.44 27.60
C GLY A 282 4.67 -8.73 26.38
N PRO A 283 5.32 -7.55 26.54
CA PRO A 283 5.94 -6.81 25.44
C PRO A 283 7.11 -7.55 24.78
N LYS A 284 7.81 -8.42 25.52
CA LYS A 284 8.86 -9.30 24.97
C LYS A 284 8.28 -10.40 24.07
N MET A 285 7.09 -10.90 24.41
CA MET A 285 6.41 -11.92 23.63
C MET A 285 5.85 -11.34 22.32
N TRP A 286 5.37 -10.09 22.36
CA TRP A 286 4.98 -9.34 21.18
C TRP A 286 6.09 -9.26 20.13
N GLN A 287 7.33 -8.96 20.55
CA GLN A 287 8.47 -8.85 19.64
C GLN A 287 8.82 -10.16 18.93
N ALA A 288 8.55 -11.30 19.56
CA ALA A 288 8.84 -12.61 19.01
C ALA A 288 7.67 -13.16 18.17
N LEU A 289 6.43 -13.01 18.64
CA LEU A 289 5.24 -13.60 18.03
C LEU A 289 4.51 -12.69 17.05
N GLY A 290 4.73 -11.37 17.09
CA GLY A 290 3.96 -10.34 16.37
C GLY A 290 3.62 -10.61 14.89
N PRO A 291 4.49 -11.24 14.08
CA PRO A 291 4.17 -11.58 12.69
C PRO A 291 3.01 -12.58 12.52
N VAL A 292 2.84 -13.52 13.46
CA VAL A 292 1.85 -14.61 13.35
C VAL A 292 0.41 -14.12 13.51
N PRO A 293 0.00 -13.41 14.60
CA PRO A 293 -1.37 -12.94 14.74
C PRO A 293 -1.72 -11.94 13.63
N THR A 294 -0.76 -11.15 13.16
CA THR A 294 -0.93 -10.28 11.99
C THR A 294 -1.31 -11.08 10.75
N ALA A 295 -0.59 -12.15 10.44
CA ALA A 295 -0.86 -12.99 9.28
C ALA A 295 -2.19 -13.76 9.41
N CYS A 296 -2.56 -14.20 10.62
CA CYS A 296 -3.88 -14.80 10.88
C CYS A 296 -5.03 -13.82 10.59
N LEU A 297 -4.91 -12.56 11.04
CA LEU A 297 -5.93 -11.54 10.79
C LEU A 297 -6.08 -11.22 9.30
N LEU A 298 -4.96 -11.11 8.56
CA LEU A 298 -4.99 -10.92 7.11
C LEU A 298 -5.59 -12.13 6.38
N PHE A 299 -5.35 -13.35 6.85
CA PHE A 299 -6.00 -14.54 6.32
C PHE A 299 -7.52 -14.51 6.54
N LEU A 300 -7.98 -14.16 7.74
CA LEU A 300 -9.42 -14.05 8.04
C LEU A 300 -10.08 -12.96 7.20
N ASP A 301 -9.43 -11.80 7.05
CA ASP A 301 -9.89 -10.73 6.18
C ASP A 301 -10.06 -11.24 4.73
N ALA A 302 -9.01 -11.84 4.17
CA ALA A 302 -9.04 -12.45 2.85
C ALA A 302 -10.13 -13.54 2.70
N HIS A 303 -10.33 -14.35 3.75
CA HIS A 303 -11.34 -15.40 3.77
C HIS A 303 -12.76 -14.84 3.69
N TYR A 304 -13.12 -13.86 4.53
CA TYR A 304 -14.44 -13.24 4.49
C TYR A 304 -14.66 -12.42 3.21
N GLN A 305 -13.63 -11.73 2.70
CA GLN A 305 -13.69 -11.08 1.39
C GLN A 305 -14.03 -12.08 0.29
N ALA A 306 -13.28 -13.17 0.20
CA ALA A 306 -13.50 -14.19 -0.82
C ALA A 306 -14.83 -14.93 -0.66
N TRP A 307 -15.28 -15.21 0.58
CA TRP A 307 -16.56 -15.84 0.87
C TRP A 307 -17.73 -14.97 0.39
N SER A 308 -17.70 -13.67 0.70
CA SER A 308 -18.77 -12.74 0.33
C SER A 308 -18.95 -12.57 -1.18
N GLN A 309 -17.93 -12.88 -1.97
CA GLN A 309 -17.95 -12.77 -3.43
C GLN A 309 -18.40 -14.07 -4.14
N GLN A 310 -18.68 -15.15 -3.39
CA GLN A 310 -19.15 -16.40 -3.98
C GLN A 310 -20.67 -16.34 -4.27
N PRO A 311 -21.11 -16.47 -5.55
CA PRO A 311 -22.51 -16.34 -5.91
C PRO A 311 -23.39 -17.53 -5.50
N SER A 312 -22.80 -18.67 -5.14
CA SER A 312 -23.50 -19.94 -4.89
C SER A 312 -23.80 -20.22 -3.41
N LEU A 313 -23.42 -19.33 -2.49
CA LEU A 313 -23.52 -19.56 -1.04
C LEU A 313 -24.53 -18.61 -0.40
N CYS A 314 -25.23 -19.09 0.62
CA CYS A 314 -26.23 -18.31 1.34
C CYS A 314 -25.56 -17.19 2.16
N PRO A 315 -26.05 -15.94 2.07
CA PRO A 315 -25.55 -14.85 2.89
C PRO A 315 -25.61 -15.09 4.40
N GLU A 316 -26.60 -15.86 4.84
CA GLU A 316 -26.84 -16.18 6.26
C GLU A 316 -25.67 -16.94 6.89
N ASP A 317 -25.04 -17.86 6.16
CA ASP A 317 -23.99 -18.72 6.69
C ASP A 317 -22.77 -17.91 7.13
N TRP A 318 -22.30 -16.98 6.29
CA TRP A 318 -21.15 -16.16 6.64
C TRP A 318 -21.50 -15.05 7.63
N LEU A 319 -22.74 -14.54 7.64
CA LEU A 319 -23.19 -13.58 8.66
C LEU A 319 -23.17 -14.21 10.06
N GLN A 320 -23.73 -15.42 10.21
CA GLN A 320 -23.72 -16.15 11.48
C GLN A 320 -22.30 -16.48 11.94
N ASP A 321 -21.43 -16.87 11.00
CA ASP A 321 -20.03 -17.17 11.29
C ASP A 321 -19.26 -15.91 11.75
N MET A 322 -19.57 -14.75 11.17
CA MET A 322 -19.01 -13.45 11.57
C MET A 322 -19.48 -13.03 12.96
N GLU A 323 -20.77 -13.22 13.30
CA GLU A 323 -21.29 -12.96 14.65
C GLU A 323 -20.56 -13.83 15.68
N ARG A 324 -20.43 -15.13 15.41
CA ARG A 324 -19.66 -16.06 16.26
C ARG A 324 -18.21 -15.62 16.43
N LEU A 325 -17.54 -15.19 15.36
CA LEU A 325 -16.17 -14.70 15.43
C LEU A 325 -16.09 -13.39 16.24
N SER A 326 -17.07 -12.50 16.09
CA SER A 326 -17.14 -11.25 16.84
C SER A 326 -17.27 -11.51 18.35
N GLU A 327 -18.18 -12.39 18.76
CA GLU A 327 -18.42 -12.74 20.16
C GLU A 327 -17.26 -13.52 20.76
N SER A 328 -16.68 -14.46 20.01
CA SER A 328 -15.66 -15.37 20.53
C SER A 328 -14.24 -14.78 20.56
N LEU A 329 -13.92 -13.84 19.66
CA LEU A 329 -12.56 -13.31 19.50
C LEU A 329 -12.48 -11.79 19.52
N LEU A 330 -13.29 -11.08 18.74
CA LEU A 330 -13.11 -9.63 18.58
C LEU A 330 -13.54 -8.87 19.82
N LEU A 331 -14.72 -9.16 20.36
CA LEU A 331 -15.26 -8.48 21.54
C LEU A 331 -14.37 -8.69 22.78
N PRO A 332 -13.89 -9.91 23.10
CA PRO A 332 -12.89 -10.11 24.15
C PRO A 332 -11.58 -9.35 23.90
N LEU A 333 -11.11 -9.31 22.64
CA LEU A 333 -9.89 -8.61 22.26
C LEU A 333 -10.01 -7.09 22.46
N LEU A 334 -11.18 -6.50 22.16
CA LEU A 334 -11.45 -5.08 22.37
C LEU A 334 -11.44 -4.68 23.84
N HIS A 335 -11.87 -5.57 24.74
CA HIS A 335 -11.87 -5.33 26.18
C HIS A 335 -10.52 -5.67 26.85
N THR A 336 -9.56 -6.21 26.10
CA THR A 336 -8.26 -6.60 26.67
C THR A 336 -7.36 -5.37 26.82
N PRO A 337 -6.75 -5.13 28.00
CA PRO A 337 -5.91 -3.94 28.25
C PRO A 337 -4.63 -3.92 27.40
N THR A 338 -4.20 -5.06 26.88
CA THR A 338 -3.04 -5.18 25.97
C THR A 338 -3.29 -4.47 24.64
N LEU A 339 -4.52 -4.45 24.15
CA LEU A 339 -4.86 -3.71 22.93
C LEU A 339 -4.78 -2.21 23.18
N GLY A 340 -5.25 -1.74 24.33
CA GLY A 340 -5.12 -0.34 24.76
C GLY A 340 -3.67 0.12 24.76
N SER A 341 -2.76 -0.66 25.36
CA SER A 341 -1.33 -0.31 25.38
C SER A 341 -0.67 -0.33 23.99
N LEU A 342 -1.15 -1.16 23.05
CA LEU A 342 -0.71 -1.12 21.66
C LEU A 342 -1.14 0.17 20.97
N TRP A 343 -2.38 0.63 21.18
CA TRP A 343 -2.86 1.93 20.68
C TRP A 343 -2.05 3.10 21.26
N ASP A 344 -1.76 3.08 22.56
CA ASP A 344 -0.95 4.11 23.22
C ASP A 344 0.50 4.14 22.67
N SER A 345 1.03 2.99 22.26
CA SER A 345 2.38 2.89 21.70
C SER A 345 2.51 3.41 20.26
N LEU A 346 1.40 3.67 19.54
CA LEU A 346 1.42 4.18 18.16
C LEU A 346 2.23 5.46 18.02
N GLY A 347 2.00 6.44 18.90
CA GLY A 347 2.69 7.73 18.86
C GLY A 347 4.20 7.56 18.99
N SER A 348 4.66 6.63 19.83
CA SER A 348 6.09 6.35 20.03
C SER A 348 6.78 5.70 18.82
N CYS A 349 6.04 4.92 18.03
CA CYS A 349 6.58 4.20 16.86
C CYS A 349 6.34 4.94 15.52
N SER A 350 5.59 6.04 15.55
CA SER A 350 5.17 6.79 14.37
C SER A 350 6.31 7.66 13.80
N PRO A 351 6.61 7.55 12.49
CA PRO A 351 7.54 8.47 11.82
C PRO A 351 6.99 9.90 11.69
N LEU A 352 5.67 10.12 11.71
CA LEU A 352 5.06 11.46 11.74
C LEU A 352 5.21 12.14 13.10
N CYS A 353 4.91 11.42 14.19
CA CYS A 353 5.01 11.96 15.54
C CYS A 353 6.48 12.11 16.00
N ASN A 354 7.38 11.29 15.46
CA ASN A 354 8.80 11.31 15.79
C ASN A 354 9.65 11.42 14.51
N PRO A 355 9.84 12.63 13.96
CA PRO A 355 10.55 12.85 12.70
C PRO A 355 12.04 12.46 12.77
N GLN A 356 12.59 12.26 13.98
CA GLN A 356 13.94 11.74 14.20
C GLN A 356 14.16 10.36 13.56
N PHE A 357 13.13 9.52 13.45
CA PHE A 357 13.21 8.23 12.75
C PHE A 357 13.36 8.35 11.24
N CYS A 358 12.99 9.50 10.67
CA CYS A 358 13.12 9.81 9.26
C CYS A 358 14.46 10.49 8.94
N VAL A 359 15.29 10.78 9.95
CA VAL A 359 16.60 11.40 9.75
C VAL A 359 17.53 10.39 9.11
N ARG A 360 18.12 10.83 8.00
CA ARG A 360 19.04 10.06 7.20
C ARG A 360 20.32 9.75 7.98
N ALA A 361 20.75 8.49 8.00
CA ALA A 361 22.09 8.15 8.46
C ALA A 361 23.13 8.86 7.57
N PRO A 362 24.19 9.47 8.13
CA PRO A 362 25.17 10.26 7.36
C PRO A 362 25.86 9.45 6.25
N GLU A 363 25.87 8.12 6.33
CA GLU A 363 26.48 7.20 5.37
C GLU A 363 25.52 6.71 4.25
N ALA A 364 24.23 7.02 4.30
CA ALA A 364 23.24 6.46 3.36
C ALA A 364 23.13 7.30 2.07
N LEU A 365 23.50 6.74 0.91
CA LEU A 365 23.37 7.37 -0.42
C LEU A 365 21.90 7.45 -0.92
N PRO A 366 21.49 8.52 -1.64
CA PRO A 366 20.05 8.77 -1.95
C PRO A 366 19.50 7.83 -3.01
N SER A 367 20.36 7.37 -3.91
CA SER A 367 20.04 6.42 -4.95
C SER A 367 19.96 4.98 -4.46
N LEU A 368 20.46 4.68 -3.25
CA LEU A 368 20.37 3.35 -2.68
C LEU A 368 19.11 3.27 -1.82
N VAL A 369 18.17 2.44 -2.27
CA VAL A 369 17.01 2.05 -1.46
C VAL A 369 17.50 1.20 -0.30
N SER A 370 17.86 1.85 0.80
CA SER A 370 18.05 1.20 2.09
C SER A 370 16.86 1.56 2.98
N LEU A 371 16.40 0.60 3.78
CA LEU A 371 15.41 0.86 4.82
C LEU A 371 16.04 1.57 6.04
N GLY A 372 17.05 2.43 5.83
CA GLY A 372 17.71 3.20 6.88
C GLY A 372 18.51 2.40 7.90
N SER A 373 18.58 1.07 7.82
CA SER A 373 19.21 0.23 8.84
C SER A 373 20.73 0.03 8.63
N THR A 374 21.49 1.12 8.58
CA THR A 374 22.95 1.05 8.76
C THR A 374 23.27 1.50 10.19
N GLY A 375 23.17 0.55 11.13
CA GLY A 375 23.54 0.76 12.54
C GLY A 375 22.37 0.60 13.52
N GLY A 376 22.16 -0.63 14.01
CA GLY A 376 21.29 -0.93 15.16
C GLY A 376 19.79 -0.77 14.91
N ARG A 377 19.00 -1.84 15.15
CA ARG A 377 17.53 -1.73 15.11
C ARG A 377 17.09 -0.83 16.26
N LEU A 378 16.56 0.36 15.97
CA LEU A 378 15.73 1.06 16.95
C LEU A 378 14.49 0.19 17.17
N SER A 379 14.37 -0.41 18.35
CA SER A 379 13.27 -1.32 18.71
C SER A 379 11.89 -0.65 18.52
N LEU A 380 11.83 0.67 18.70
CA LEU A 380 10.64 1.53 18.58
C LEU A 380 10.59 2.26 17.23
N SER A 381 10.69 1.54 16.12
CA SER A 381 10.46 2.10 14.78
C SER A 381 9.34 1.33 14.08
N LEU A 382 8.70 1.92 13.07
CA LEU A 382 7.62 1.25 12.32
C LEU A 382 8.06 -0.10 11.68
N ALA A 383 9.35 -0.24 11.33
CA ALA A 383 9.94 -1.50 10.85
C ALA A 383 10.48 -2.41 11.97
N GLY A 384 10.44 -1.96 13.22
CA GLY A 384 10.93 -2.67 14.39
C GLY A 384 10.00 -3.81 14.79
N SER A 385 10.56 -4.84 15.44
CA SER A 385 9.80 -5.98 15.95
C SER A 385 8.84 -5.61 17.08
N ALA A 386 9.04 -4.46 17.74
CA ALA A 386 8.12 -3.97 18.77
C ALA A 386 6.99 -3.08 18.21
N SER A 387 6.93 -2.86 16.90
CA SER A 387 5.91 -2.00 16.30
C SER A 387 4.51 -2.62 16.43
N PRO A 388 3.49 -1.84 16.85
CA PRO A 388 2.10 -2.30 16.86
C PRO A 388 1.45 -2.17 15.46
N PHE A 389 2.06 -1.41 14.54
CA PHE A 389 1.50 -1.04 13.24
C PHE A 389 1.03 -2.23 12.40
N PRO A 390 1.82 -3.31 12.17
CA PRO A 390 1.40 -4.41 11.31
C PRO A 390 0.11 -5.08 11.82
N PHE A 391 0.05 -5.36 13.12
CA PHE A 391 -1.11 -6.00 13.73
C PHE A 391 -2.34 -5.11 13.72
N LEU A 392 -2.20 -3.84 14.14
CA LEU A 392 -3.34 -2.91 14.19
C LEU A 392 -3.87 -2.61 12.79
N THR A 393 -3.00 -2.56 11.77
CA THR A 393 -3.41 -2.43 10.36
C THR A 393 -4.21 -3.67 9.92
N ALA A 394 -3.72 -4.88 10.20
CA ALA A 394 -4.44 -6.11 9.85
C ALA A 394 -5.79 -6.24 10.57
N LEU A 395 -5.84 -5.81 11.84
CA LEU A 395 -7.07 -5.76 12.63
C LEU A 395 -8.09 -4.79 12.01
N LEU A 396 -7.65 -3.59 11.62
CA LEU A 396 -8.49 -2.61 10.93
C LEU A 396 -8.93 -3.07 9.52
N CYS A 397 -8.11 -3.83 8.79
CA CYS A 397 -8.53 -4.46 7.53
C CYS A 397 -9.72 -5.39 7.76
N LEU A 398 -9.58 -6.32 8.72
CA LEU A 398 -10.65 -7.24 9.09
C LEU A 398 -11.91 -6.48 9.51
N PHE A 399 -11.80 -5.50 10.42
CA PHE A 399 -12.95 -4.69 10.84
C PHE A 399 -13.63 -3.96 9.69
N ASN A 400 -12.86 -3.43 8.73
CA ASN A 400 -13.43 -2.78 7.55
C ASN A 400 -14.20 -3.75 6.65
N THR A 401 -13.70 -4.97 6.48
CA THR A 401 -14.42 -6.03 5.77
C THR A 401 -15.68 -6.42 6.53
N LEU A 402 -15.58 -6.61 7.85
CA LEU A 402 -16.73 -7.00 8.65
C LEU A 402 -17.82 -5.92 8.67
N ALA A 403 -17.45 -4.65 8.85
CA ALA A 403 -18.39 -3.53 8.82
C ALA A 403 -19.04 -3.33 7.44
N ARG A 404 -18.33 -3.67 6.35
CA ARG A 404 -18.89 -3.63 4.99
C ARG A 404 -19.95 -4.71 4.78
N LEU A 405 -19.74 -5.89 5.35
CA LEU A 405 -20.60 -7.06 5.16
C LEU A 405 -21.77 -7.12 6.16
N HIS A 406 -21.53 -6.77 7.42
CA HIS A 406 -22.51 -6.84 8.51
C HIS A 406 -22.65 -5.49 9.23
N LYS A 407 -23.69 -4.73 8.87
CA LYS A 407 -23.94 -3.39 9.44
C LYS A 407 -24.15 -3.41 10.95
N GLY A 408 -24.76 -4.45 11.51
CA GLY A 408 -25.02 -4.55 12.96
C GLY A 408 -23.75 -4.70 13.84
N LEU A 409 -22.59 -5.00 13.24
CA LEU A 409 -21.33 -5.04 13.99
C LEU A 409 -20.66 -3.65 14.09
N CYS A 410 -21.16 -2.65 13.35
CA CYS A 410 -20.57 -1.31 13.36
C CYS A 410 -20.58 -0.69 14.76
N ASP A 411 -21.60 -0.94 15.57
CA ASP A 411 -21.74 -0.41 16.93
C ASP A 411 -20.65 -0.94 17.86
N GLN A 412 -20.36 -2.23 17.76
CA GLN A 412 -19.29 -2.87 18.53
C GLN A 412 -17.91 -2.36 18.10
N LEU A 413 -17.72 -2.14 16.80
CA LEU A 413 -16.48 -1.62 16.22
C LEU A 413 -16.29 -0.11 16.48
N ALA A 414 -17.37 0.64 16.70
CA ALA A 414 -17.30 2.06 17.05
C ALA A 414 -16.52 2.31 18.34
N ALA A 415 -16.53 1.35 19.29
CA ALA A 415 -15.77 1.41 20.52
C ALA A 415 -14.26 1.62 20.29
N ILE A 416 -13.71 1.14 19.17
CA ILE A 416 -12.29 1.32 18.82
C ILE A 416 -11.98 2.79 18.52
N LEU A 417 -12.87 3.48 17.81
CA LEU A 417 -12.72 4.89 17.47
C LEU A 417 -12.79 5.79 18.72
N ALA A 418 -13.45 5.31 19.77
CA ALA A 418 -13.50 5.94 21.07
C ALA A 418 -12.24 5.71 21.94
N THR A 419 -11.30 4.86 21.50
CA THR A 419 -10.10 4.54 22.28
C THR A 419 -9.21 5.78 22.43
N PRO A 420 -8.81 6.18 23.66
CA PRO A 420 -8.03 7.40 23.88
C PRO A 420 -6.66 7.37 23.21
N GLY A 421 -5.99 6.21 23.15
CA GLY A 421 -4.69 6.06 22.48
C GLY A 421 -4.73 6.43 20.99
N LEU A 422 -5.78 6.00 20.28
CA LEU A 422 -5.97 6.32 18.85
C LEU A 422 -6.29 7.81 18.64
N GLN A 423 -7.11 8.40 19.50
CA GLN A 423 -7.47 9.82 19.42
C GLN A 423 -6.27 10.72 19.70
N ASN A 424 -5.48 10.39 20.73
CA ASN A 424 -4.23 11.08 21.05
C ASN A 424 -3.24 10.99 19.89
N TYR A 425 -3.14 9.83 19.24
CA TYR A 425 -2.32 9.65 18.05
C TYR A 425 -2.78 10.54 16.88
N PHE A 426 -4.08 10.63 16.60
CA PHE A 426 -4.59 11.53 15.56
C PHE A 426 -4.31 13.01 15.85
N LEU A 427 -4.46 13.44 17.11
CA LEU A 427 -4.12 14.80 17.52
C LEU A 427 -2.62 15.09 17.32
N GLN A 428 -1.74 14.14 17.65
CA GLN A 428 -0.31 14.26 17.41
C GLN A 428 0.03 14.32 15.91
N CYS A 429 -0.68 13.57 15.06
CA CYS A 429 -0.49 13.58 13.60
C CYS A 429 -0.93 14.89 12.93
N LEU A 430 -1.79 15.67 13.60
CA LEU A 430 -2.27 16.99 13.17
C LEU A 430 -1.47 18.14 13.77
N ALA A 431 -0.61 17.88 14.76
CA ALA A 431 0.21 18.90 15.37
C ALA A 431 1.13 19.55 14.32
N PRO A 432 1.32 20.89 14.35
CA PRO A 432 2.16 21.60 13.40
C PRO A 432 3.63 21.23 13.63
N MET A 433 4.08 20.16 12.98
CA MET A 433 5.48 19.76 12.92
C MET A 433 6.04 19.95 11.51
N ALA A 434 7.35 20.18 11.41
CA ALA A 434 8.03 20.26 10.13
C ALA A 434 7.78 18.96 9.34
N ALA A 435 7.38 19.09 8.07
CA ALA A 435 7.13 17.94 7.21
C ALA A 435 8.39 17.04 7.15
N PRO A 436 8.24 15.72 7.34
CA PRO A 436 9.39 14.82 7.35
C PRO A 436 10.08 14.82 5.98
N HIS A 437 11.41 14.80 5.98
CA HIS A 437 12.17 14.66 4.75
C HIS A 437 11.83 13.33 4.05
N LEU A 438 11.47 13.41 2.77
CA LEU A 438 11.16 12.25 1.95
C LEU A 438 12.46 11.55 1.54
N THR A 439 12.75 10.44 2.22
CA THR A 439 13.76 9.46 1.87
C THR A 439 13.06 8.17 1.42
N PRO A 440 13.72 7.26 0.69
CA PRO A 440 13.11 5.98 0.32
C PRO A 440 12.55 5.19 1.52
N PHE A 441 13.24 5.25 2.67
CA PHE A 441 12.78 4.61 3.90
C PHE A 441 11.59 5.35 4.51
N SER A 442 11.69 6.67 4.73
CA SER A 442 10.58 7.42 5.33
C SER A 442 9.33 7.31 4.47
N ALA A 443 9.46 7.33 3.15
CA ALA A 443 8.32 7.14 2.26
C ALA A 443 7.73 5.72 2.33
N TRP A 444 8.55 4.68 2.48
CA TRP A 444 8.05 3.33 2.75
C TRP A 444 7.30 3.26 4.08
N ALA A 445 7.87 3.83 5.15
CA ALA A 445 7.26 3.79 6.49
C ALA A 445 5.95 4.60 6.55
N LEU A 446 5.96 5.79 5.97
CA LEU A 446 4.80 6.67 5.87
C LEU A 446 3.66 6.03 5.07
N ARG A 447 3.92 5.24 4.02
CA ARG A 447 2.86 4.50 3.30
C ARG A 447 2.06 3.59 4.22
N HIS A 448 2.73 2.83 5.09
CA HIS A 448 2.07 1.92 6.03
C HIS A 448 1.30 2.69 7.11
N GLU A 449 1.87 3.79 7.59
CA GLU A 449 1.19 4.68 8.54
C GLU A 449 -0.06 5.33 7.93
N TYR A 450 0.04 5.87 6.72
CA TYR A 450 -1.08 6.44 5.97
C TYR A 450 -2.15 5.40 5.68
N HIS A 451 -1.77 4.15 5.44
CA HIS A 451 -2.73 3.06 5.26
C HIS A 451 -3.50 2.76 6.55
N LEU A 452 -2.83 2.75 7.72
CA LEU A 452 -3.51 2.61 9.01
C LEU A 452 -4.49 3.76 9.26
N GLN A 453 -4.06 5.01 9.03
CA GLN A 453 -4.92 6.18 9.16
C GLN A 453 -6.14 6.09 8.22
N TYR A 454 -5.91 5.71 6.97
CA TYR A 454 -6.97 5.47 5.99
C TYR A 454 -7.99 4.44 6.48
N LEU A 455 -7.55 3.26 6.94
CA LEU A 455 -8.46 2.21 7.39
C LEU A 455 -9.30 2.65 8.59
N ALA A 456 -8.72 3.40 9.53
CA ALA A 456 -9.45 3.95 10.66
C ALA A 456 -10.50 4.99 10.21
N LEU A 457 -10.17 5.83 9.23
CA LEU A 457 -11.09 6.83 8.67
C LEU A 457 -12.25 6.19 7.88
N ILE A 458 -12.00 5.14 7.10
CA ILE A 458 -13.05 4.41 6.40
C ILE A 458 -13.96 3.67 7.38
N LEU A 459 -13.41 3.14 8.48
CA LEU A 459 -14.22 2.55 9.55
C LEU A 459 -15.12 3.63 10.19
N ALA A 460 -14.56 4.81 10.51
CA ALA A 460 -15.34 5.93 11.03
C ALA A 460 -16.45 6.37 10.06
N GLN A 461 -16.17 6.37 8.76
CA GLN A 461 -17.15 6.69 7.73
C GLN A 461 -18.28 5.66 7.67
N LYS A 462 -17.98 4.36 7.78
CA LYS A 462 -19.02 3.31 7.82
C LYS A 462 -19.88 3.41 9.08
N VAL A 463 -19.26 3.65 10.24
CA VAL A 463 -19.98 3.85 11.51
C VAL A 463 -20.90 5.07 11.42
N ALA A 464 -20.40 6.20 10.92
CA ALA A 464 -21.19 7.43 10.78
C ALA A 464 -22.41 7.26 9.85
N THR A 465 -22.29 6.45 8.79
CA THR A 465 -23.44 6.17 7.89
C THR A 465 -24.52 5.29 8.52
N VAL A 466 -24.17 4.46 9.51
CA VAL A 466 -25.12 3.55 10.17
C VAL A 466 -25.73 4.23 11.40
N GLN A 467 -24.94 4.95 12.18
CA GLN A 467 -25.37 5.68 13.38
C GLN A 467 -24.67 7.05 13.48
N PRO A 468 -25.36 8.15 13.13
CA PRO A 468 -24.78 9.49 13.23
C PRO A 468 -24.60 9.96 14.68
N ASP A 469 -25.39 9.44 15.63
CA ASP A 469 -25.40 9.88 17.03
C ASP A 469 -24.16 9.44 17.84
N LEU A 470 -23.49 8.36 17.42
CA LEU A 470 -22.29 7.82 18.08
C LEU A 470 -20.99 8.35 17.47
N ALA A 471 -21.06 9.28 16.51
CA ALA A 471 -19.91 9.79 15.79
C ALA A 471 -19.09 10.77 16.66
N ILE A 472 -18.30 10.21 17.57
CA ILE A 472 -17.38 10.96 18.45
C ILE A 472 -16.23 11.50 17.59
N ASN A 473 -15.89 12.78 17.76
CA ASN A 473 -14.74 13.45 17.13
C ASN A 473 -14.74 13.49 15.58
N THR A 474 -15.91 13.59 14.94
CA THR A 474 -16.04 13.75 13.48
C THR A 474 -15.21 14.90 12.91
N ALA A 475 -15.08 16.00 13.64
CA ALA A 475 -14.24 17.13 13.24
C ALA A 475 -12.75 16.77 13.17
N LEU A 476 -12.25 15.95 14.10
CA LEU A 476 -10.86 15.46 14.09
C LEU A 476 -10.64 14.51 12.92
N HIS A 477 -11.57 13.59 12.67
CA HIS A 477 -11.51 12.69 11.52
C HIS A 477 -11.50 13.47 10.20
N HIS A 478 -12.35 14.49 10.06
CA HIS A 478 -12.37 15.35 8.87
C HIS A 478 -11.04 16.09 8.67
N SER A 479 -10.48 16.65 9.74
CA SER A 479 -9.19 17.33 9.72
C SER A 479 -8.05 16.38 9.30
N LEU A 480 -8.08 15.14 9.79
CA LEU A 480 -7.11 14.11 9.41
C LEU A 480 -7.24 13.70 7.95
N VAL A 481 -8.47 13.54 7.42
CA VAL A 481 -8.71 13.24 5.99
C VAL A 481 -8.09 14.31 5.10
N LEU A 482 -8.33 15.59 5.40
CA LEU A 482 -7.79 16.72 4.62
C LEU A 482 -6.27 16.74 4.63
N ALA A 483 -5.68 16.50 5.80
CA ALA A 483 -4.23 16.46 5.95
C ALA A 483 -3.62 15.18 5.36
N LEU A 484 -4.34 14.06 5.32
CA LEU A 484 -3.89 12.81 4.69
C LEU A 484 -3.82 12.97 3.17
N LEU A 485 -4.82 13.63 2.55
CA LEU A 485 -4.86 13.84 1.09
C LEU A 485 -3.64 14.59 0.54
N SER A 486 -3.14 15.60 1.27
CA SER A 486 -1.92 16.33 0.89
C SER A 486 -0.62 15.59 1.19
N ARG A 487 -0.70 14.44 1.88
CA ARG A 487 0.44 13.62 2.32
C ARG A 487 0.57 12.28 1.58
N LEU A 488 -0.48 11.80 0.92
CA LEU A 488 -0.49 10.54 0.19
C LEU A 488 0.60 10.50 -0.90
N LEU A 489 1.20 9.32 -1.09
CA LEU A 489 2.34 9.12 -1.99
C LEU A 489 1.90 8.36 -3.26
N PRO A 490 2.65 8.46 -4.38
CA PRO A 490 2.32 7.73 -5.61
C PRO A 490 2.14 6.22 -5.37
N GLY A 491 1.14 5.57 -5.96
CA GLY A 491 0.75 4.17 -5.69
C GLY A 491 -0.41 4.00 -4.71
N SER A 492 -0.83 5.06 -4.00
CA SER A 492 -2.04 5.08 -3.16
C SER A 492 -3.18 5.91 -3.76
N GLU A 493 -3.28 5.96 -5.09
CA GLU A 493 -4.29 6.72 -5.83
C GLU A 493 -5.71 6.27 -5.51
N HIS A 494 -5.92 4.97 -5.31
CA HIS A 494 -7.22 4.45 -4.90
C HIS A 494 -7.66 5.00 -3.55
N LEU A 495 -6.74 5.11 -2.58
CA LEU A 495 -7.05 5.68 -1.26
C LEU A 495 -7.45 7.15 -1.38
N ALA A 496 -6.72 7.93 -2.18
CA ALA A 496 -7.06 9.34 -2.42
C ALA A 496 -8.44 9.50 -3.07
N HIS A 497 -8.73 8.66 -4.06
CA HIS A 497 -10.01 8.68 -4.75
C HIS A 497 -11.17 8.30 -3.82
N GLU A 498 -11.01 7.25 -3.00
CA GLU A 498 -12.03 6.83 -2.04
C GLU A 498 -12.25 7.87 -0.94
N LEU A 499 -11.20 8.52 -0.43
CA LEU A 499 -11.34 9.60 0.55
C LEU A 499 -12.09 10.82 -0.02
N LEU A 500 -11.80 11.22 -1.27
CA LEU A 500 -12.52 12.29 -1.95
C LEU A 500 -14.00 11.93 -2.16
N LEU A 501 -14.30 10.66 -2.48
CA LEU A 501 -15.66 10.19 -2.70
C LEU A 501 -16.48 10.05 -1.42
N SER A 502 -15.84 9.54 -0.36
CA SER A 502 -16.50 8.98 0.81
C SER A 502 -16.31 9.79 2.08
N CYS A 503 -15.30 10.65 2.21
CA CYS A 503 -15.01 11.34 3.48
C CYS A 503 -15.03 12.88 3.37
N VAL A 504 -14.36 13.45 2.36
CA VAL A 504 -14.12 14.91 2.29
C VAL A 504 -15.40 15.74 2.23
N PHE A 505 -16.31 15.38 1.32
CA PHE A 505 -17.51 16.16 1.00
C PHE A 505 -18.79 15.59 1.64
N ARG A 506 -18.66 14.83 2.73
CA ARG A 506 -19.82 14.27 3.45
C ARG A 506 -20.25 15.18 4.59
N LEU A 507 -21.57 15.33 4.73
CA LEU A 507 -22.21 16.11 5.80
C LEU A 507 -21.97 15.53 7.20
N GLU A 508 -21.89 14.20 7.32
CA GLU A 508 -21.65 13.49 8.59
C GLU A 508 -20.33 13.90 9.26
N PHE A 509 -19.36 14.37 8.48
CA PHE A 509 -18.04 14.81 8.97
C PHE A 509 -17.97 16.31 9.31
N LEU A 510 -19.10 17.04 9.14
CA LEU A 510 -19.24 18.46 9.40
C LEU A 510 -20.28 18.70 10.53
N PRO A 511 -19.96 18.33 11.79
CA PRO A 511 -20.89 18.47 12.91
C PRO A 511 -21.31 19.93 13.17
N GLU A 512 -20.49 20.90 12.77
CA GLU A 512 -20.71 22.34 12.94
C GLU A 512 -22.01 22.82 12.30
N ARG A 513 -22.49 22.13 11.26
CA ARG A 513 -23.79 22.43 10.64
C ARG A 513 -24.95 22.25 11.63
N ALA A 514 -24.90 21.21 12.46
CA ALA A 514 -25.97 20.86 13.39
C ALA A 514 -25.77 21.47 14.79
N SER A 515 -24.53 21.79 15.17
CA SER A 515 -24.18 22.33 16.49
C SER A 515 -24.16 23.87 16.58
N GLY A 516 -24.87 24.57 15.69
CA GLY A 516 -24.98 26.03 15.70
C GLY A 516 -23.78 26.78 15.09
N GLY A 517 -22.89 26.10 14.36
CA GLY A 517 -21.73 26.71 13.71
C GLY A 517 -22.08 27.72 12.60
N LEU A 518 -23.27 27.59 11.99
CA LEU A 518 -23.80 28.55 11.01
C LEU A 518 -24.14 29.89 11.69
N GLU A 519 -24.85 29.81 12.83
CA GLU A 519 -25.22 30.98 13.63
C GLU A 519 -23.97 31.64 14.22
N ALA A 520 -23.02 30.83 14.72
CA ALA A 520 -21.76 31.32 15.24
C ALA A 520 -20.95 32.11 14.20
N ALA A 521 -20.96 31.69 12.92
CA ALA A 521 -20.32 32.43 11.84
C ALA A 521 -20.98 33.79 11.62
N ASP A 522 -22.32 33.84 11.57
CA ASP A 522 -23.07 35.10 11.45
C ASP A 522 -22.85 36.02 12.66
N PHE A 523 -22.74 35.47 13.86
CA PHE A 523 -22.40 36.24 15.06
C PHE A 523 -20.96 36.77 15.02
N SER A 524 -20.00 35.97 14.55
CA SER A 524 -18.59 36.40 14.44
C SER A 524 -18.42 37.58 13.48
N ASP A 525 -19.16 37.60 12.38
CA ASP A 525 -19.15 38.69 11.41
C ASP A 525 -19.81 39.96 11.97
N ARG A 526 -20.86 39.80 12.80
CA ARG A 526 -21.49 40.93 13.51
C ARG A 526 -20.61 41.53 14.61
N LEU A 527 -19.72 40.73 15.20
CA LEU A 527 -18.79 41.15 16.26
C LEU A 527 -17.50 41.75 15.70
N SER A 528 -17.11 41.40 14.47
CA SER A 528 -15.99 42.03 13.78
C SER A 528 -16.45 43.39 13.23
N LEU A 529 -16.16 44.44 14.00
CA LEU A 529 -16.52 45.84 13.72
C LEU A 529 -15.91 46.33 12.40
N GLY A 530 -16.58 46.05 11.27
CA GLY A 530 -16.32 46.63 9.96
C GLY A 530 -17.66 46.98 9.31
N ASN A 531 -17.87 48.26 9.01
CA ASN A 531 -19.09 48.85 8.45
C ASN A 531 -19.56 48.17 7.14
N ASN A 532 -20.31 47.07 7.19
CA ASN A 532 -21.11 46.61 6.05
C ASN A 532 -22.58 46.58 6.44
N LYS A 533 -23.31 47.60 5.97
CA LYS A 533 -24.77 47.68 5.98
C LYS A 533 -25.41 46.89 4.82
N ASP A 534 -24.74 45.85 4.33
CA ASP A 534 -25.27 45.03 3.23
C ASP A 534 -26.04 43.84 3.79
N SER A 535 -27.36 44.04 3.87
CA SER A 535 -28.39 43.13 4.34
C SER A 535 -28.76 42.04 3.32
N GLY A 536 -27.78 41.47 2.60
CA GLY A 536 -28.05 40.52 1.51
C GLY A 536 -27.97 39.04 1.90
N CYS A 537 -26.86 38.60 2.50
CA CYS A 537 -26.64 37.19 2.80
C CYS A 537 -25.61 37.04 3.93
N GLY A 538 -26.02 36.53 5.09
CA GLY A 538 -25.08 36.21 6.17
C GLY A 538 -24.10 35.12 5.74
N ARG A 539 -22.88 35.12 6.29
CA ARG A 539 -21.89 34.06 6.05
C ARG A 539 -22.43 32.68 6.43
N GLY A 540 -23.29 32.59 7.44
CA GLY A 540 -24.04 31.39 7.80
C GLY A 540 -24.96 30.91 6.68
N ALA A 541 -25.63 31.82 5.94
CA ALA A 541 -26.44 31.46 4.78
C ALA A 541 -25.58 30.94 3.60
N LEU A 542 -24.41 31.56 3.35
CA LEU A 542 -23.45 31.07 2.35
C LEU A 542 -22.87 29.69 2.72
N LEU A 543 -22.57 29.46 4.00
CA LEU A 543 -22.13 28.15 4.50
C LEU A 543 -23.25 27.11 4.42
N ALA A 544 -24.50 27.50 4.63
CA ALA A 544 -25.66 26.62 4.46
C ALA A 544 -25.83 26.21 2.98
N GLN A 545 -25.65 27.16 2.05
CA GLN A 545 -25.68 26.90 0.61
C GLN A 545 -24.52 25.98 0.19
N ALA A 546 -23.28 26.26 0.64
CA ALA A 546 -22.13 25.40 0.37
C ALA A 546 -22.33 23.96 0.88
N CYS A 547 -22.97 23.79 2.04
CA CYS A 547 -23.35 22.48 2.58
C CYS A 547 -24.40 21.74 1.72
N GLN A 548 -25.34 22.47 1.09
CA GLN A 548 -26.34 21.89 0.18
C GLN A 548 -25.69 21.47 -1.14
N ASP A 549 -24.74 22.27 -1.63
CA ASP A 549 -24.02 22.06 -2.89
C ASP A 549 -22.85 21.05 -2.78
N LEU A 550 -22.62 20.42 -1.63
CA LEU A 550 -21.51 19.46 -1.45
C LEU A 550 -21.43 18.34 -2.51
N PRO A 551 -22.52 17.73 -2.99
CA PRO A 551 -22.45 16.73 -4.07
C PRO A 551 -21.90 17.32 -5.39
N SER A 552 -22.26 18.57 -5.65
CA SER A 552 -21.81 19.37 -6.80
C SER A 552 -20.36 19.83 -6.65
N ILE A 553 -19.93 20.19 -5.44
CA ILE A 553 -18.53 20.47 -5.12
C ILE A 553 -17.70 19.19 -5.31
N ARG A 554 -18.19 18.04 -4.82
CA ARG A 554 -17.51 16.76 -4.97
C ARG A 554 -17.26 16.40 -6.43
N SER A 555 -18.26 16.52 -7.30
CA SER A 555 -18.07 16.23 -8.73
C SER A 555 -17.04 17.15 -9.36
N CYS A 556 -17.07 18.45 -9.02
CA CYS A 556 -16.06 19.42 -9.44
C CYS A 556 -14.64 18.99 -9.04
N TYR A 557 -14.37 18.72 -7.76
CA TYR A 557 -13.03 18.31 -7.32
C TYR A 557 -12.59 16.96 -7.89
N LEU A 558 -13.50 16.00 -8.13
CA LEU A 558 -13.14 14.74 -8.78
C LEU A 558 -12.71 14.92 -10.24
N THR A 559 -13.28 15.90 -10.96
CA THR A 559 -12.84 16.22 -12.33
C THR A 559 -11.50 16.95 -12.37
N HIS A 560 -11.28 17.89 -11.44
CA HIS A 560 -10.06 18.71 -11.45
C HIS A 560 -8.86 18.03 -10.76
N CYS A 561 -9.06 17.21 -9.73
CA CYS A 561 -8.01 16.39 -9.13
C CYS A 561 -7.72 15.15 -9.99
N SER A 562 -7.21 15.36 -11.21
CA SER A 562 -6.98 14.29 -12.18
C SER A 562 -5.85 13.35 -11.70
N LEU A 563 -6.23 12.18 -11.21
CA LEU A 563 -5.33 11.07 -10.93
C LEU A 563 -5.11 10.26 -12.22
N ALA A 564 -3.87 9.82 -12.47
CA ALA A 564 -3.59 9.03 -13.66
C ALA A 564 -4.40 7.72 -13.65
N ARG A 565 -5.26 7.51 -14.65
CA ARG A 565 -6.20 6.38 -14.72
C ARG A 565 -5.50 5.02 -14.56
N ALA A 566 -4.33 4.86 -15.18
CA ALA A 566 -3.56 3.62 -15.10
C ALA A 566 -3.03 3.33 -13.68
N SER A 567 -2.57 4.35 -12.95
CA SER A 567 -2.10 4.16 -11.57
C SER A 567 -3.27 3.98 -10.60
N LEU A 568 -4.40 4.63 -10.85
CA LEU A 568 -5.64 4.40 -10.10
C LEU A 568 -6.10 2.95 -10.21
N LEU A 569 -6.18 2.40 -11.43
CA LEU A 569 -6.59 1.00 -11.63
C LEU A 569 -5.60 0.01 -11.02
N ALA A 570 -4.29 0.27 -11.12
CA ALA A 570 -3.26 -0.58 -10.50
C ALA A 570 -3.33 -0.54 -8.96
N SER A 571 -3.50 0.65 -8.39
CA SER A 571 -3.68 0.89 -6.95
C SER A 571 -4.95 0.19 -6.44
N GLN A 572 -6.06 0.35 -7.17
CA GLN A 572 -7.34 -0.27 -6.85
C GLN A 572 -7.21 -1.80 -6.85
N ALA A 573 -6.60 -2.39 -7.88
CA ALA A 573 -6.39 -3.82 -7.96
C ALA A 573 -5.58 -4.36 -6.78
N SER A 574 -4.56 -3.62 -6.32
CA SER A 574 -3.75 -3.99 -5.17
C SER A 574 -4.51 -3.95 -3.84
N TYR A 575 -5.38 -2.96 -3.63
CA TYR A 575 -6.12 -2.81 -2.35
C TYR A 575 -7.40 -3.65 -2.30
N GLN A 576 -8.04 -3.92 -3.44
CA GLN A 576 -9.25 -4.72 -3.53
C GLN A 576 -8.97 -6.23 -3.67
N GLY A 577 -7.71 -6.62 -3.83
CA GLY A 577 -7.32 -8.02 -4.00
C GLY A 577 -7.64 -8.57 -5.40
N GLU A 578 -7.77 -7.71 -6.42
CA GLU A 578 -7.98 -8.13 -7.81
C GLU A 578 -6.66 -8.62 -8.43
N LEU A 579 -6.24 -9.81 -8.03
CA LEU A 579 -4.92 -10.39 -8.34
C LEU A 579 -4.58 -10.38 -9.83
N GLN A 580 -5.59 -10.50 -10.69
CA GLN A 580 -5.38 -10.55 -12.13
C GLN A 580 -4.97 -9.21 -12.75
N ARG A 581 -5.28 -8.08 -12.10
CA ARG A 581 -5.04 -6.74 -12.62
C ARG A 581 -3.80 -6.07 -12.02
N VAL A 582 -3.11 -6.74 -11.09
CA VAL A 582 -1.89 -6.22 -10.46
C VAL A 582 -0.70 -6.30 -11.44
N PRO A 583 -0.10 -5.17 -11.85
CA PRO A 583 1.03 -5.17 -12.79
C PRO A 583 2.36 -5.55 -12.12
N GLY A 584 2.56 -5.13 -10.88
CA GLY A 584 3.77 -5.36 -10.08
C GLY A 584 3.60 -4.92 -8.63
N LEU A 585 4.47 -5.40 -7.74
CA LEU A 585 4.44 -5.10 -6.30
C LEU A 585 5.52 -4.09 -5.87
N LEU A 586 6.34 -3.61 -6.81
CA LEU A 586 7.32 -2.56 -6.51
C LEU A 586 6.61 -1.22 -6.31
N LEU A 587 7.00 -0.54 -5.22
CA LEU A 587 6.51 0.79 -4.92
C LEU A 587 7.21 1.82 -5.82
N PRO A 588 6.47 2.81 -6.36
CA PRO A 588 7.10 3.87 -7.15
C PRO A 588 7.98 4.75 -6.27
N VAL A 589 9.08 5.24 -6.85
CA VAL A 589 10.02 6.15 -6.17
C VAL A 589 9.30 7.47 -5.90
N PRO A 590 9.10 7.85 -4.63
CA PRO A 590 8.38 9.07 -4.28
C PRO A 590 9.32 10.26 -4.45
N LYS A 591 8.97 11.15 -5.38
CA LYS A 591 9.62 12.47 -5.49
C LYS A 591 8.79 13.53 -4.77
N GLU A 592 7.46 13.44 -4.88
CA GLU A 592 6.48 14.39 -4.37
C GLU A 592 5.20 13.66 -3.93
N PRO A 593 4.35 14.27 -3.08
CA PRO A 593 3.02 13.74 -2.78
C PRO A 593 2.12 13.71 -4.03
N LEU A 594 1.04 12.93 -3.95
CA LEU A 594 0.11 12.71 -5.05
C LEU A 594 -0.69 13.98 -5.40
N LEU A 595 -1.14 14.70 -4.38
CA LEU A 595 -1.81 15.99 -4.51
C LEU A 595 -0.92 17.09 -3.95
N PRO A 596 -0.91 18.28 -4.55
CA PRO A 596 -0.16 19.40 -4.02
C PRO A 596 -0.80 19.88 -2.71
N THR A 597 -0.02 20.59 -1.89
CA THR A 597 -0.50 21.10 -0.58
C THR A 597 -1.64 22.11 -0.73
N ASP A 598 -1.73 22.78 -1.88
CA ASP A 598 -2.78 23.71 -2.25
C ASP A 598 -3.89 23.09 -3.12
N TRP A 599 -4.08 21.76 -3.02
CA TRP A 599 -5.18 21.06 -3.71
C TRP A 599 -6.58 21.67 -3.50
N PRO A 600 -6.93 22.33 -2.36
CA PRO A 600 -8.23 22.99 -2.23
C PRO A 600 -8.43 24.10 -3.27
N PHE A 601 -7.35 24.67 -3.81
CA PHE A 601 -7.40 25.72 -4.84
C PHE A 601 -7.21 25.16 -6.26
N LEU A 602 -7.01 23.86 -6.43
CA LEU A 602 -6.69 23.23 -7.72
C LEU A 602 -7.70 23.56 -8.84
N PRO A 603 -9.03 23.56 -8.62
CA PRO A 603 -9.98 23.95 -9.66
C PRO A 603 -9.73 25.38 -10.17
N LEU A 604 -9.44 26.33 -9.27
CA LEU A 604 -9.15 27.72 -9.65
C LEU A 604 -7.84 27.85 -10.45
N ILE A 605 -6.83 27.06 -10.07
CA ILE A 605 -5.54 27.02 -10.76
C ILE A 605 -5.70 26.45 -12.17
N HIS A 606 -6.48 25.38 -12.31
CA HIS A 606 -6.78 24.77 -13.61
C HIS A 606 -7.58 25.72 -14.50
N LEU A 607 -8.58 26.42 -13.95
CA LEU A 607 -9.30 27.45 -14.68
C LEU A 607 -8.37 28.58 -15.16
N TYR A 608 -7.44 29.03 -14.33
CA TYR A 608 -6.46 30.06 -14.70
C TYR A 608 -5.51 29.58 -15.81
N HIS A 609 -4.98 28.36 -15.71
CA HIS A 609 -4.16 27.78 -16.77
C HIS A 609 -4.94 27.60 -18.07
N GLN A 610 -6.19 27.15 -17.99
CA GLN A 610 -7.07 27.09 -19.16
C GLN A 610 -7.32 28.49 -19.75
N ALA A 611 -7.61 29.51 -18.95
CA ALA A 611 -7.83 30.87 -19.46
C ALA A 611 -6.58 31.46 -20.14
N THR A 612 -5.38 31.14 -19.63
CA THR A 612 -4.11 31.60 -20.22
C THR A 612 -3.72 30.82 -21.49
N ASP A 613 -3.98 29.52 -21.54
CA ASP A 613 -3.70 28.68 -22.71
C ASP A 613 -4.75 28.82 -23.84
N THR A 614 -6.01 29.15 -23.49
CA THR A 614 -7.17 29.15 -24.40
C THR A 614 -7.48 30.53 -25.00
N SER A 615 -6.51 31.43 -25.11
CA SER A 615 -6.66 32.70 -25.86
C SER A 615 -7.09 32.54 -27.34
N LEU A 616 -7.29 31.30 -27.83
CA LEU A 616 -7.71 30.91 -29.17
C LEU A 616 -8.89 29.89 -29.23
N GLY A 617 -9.59 29.57 -28.13
CA GLY A 617 -10.70 28.58 -28.12
C GLY A 617 -11.92 28.99 -27.27
N PRO A 618 -13.10 28.35 -27.46
CA PRO A 618 -14.30 28.67 -26.69
C PRO A 618 -14.13 28.30 -25.21
N PRO A 619 -14.64 29.12 -24.27
CA PRO A 619 -14.57 28.81 -22.84
C PRO A 619 -15.35 27.52 -22.53
N PRO A 620 -14.87 26.68 -21.59
CA PRO A 620 -15.62 25.49 -21.16
C PRO A 620 -16.97 25.91 -20.54
N ALA A 621 -18.00 25.09 -20.75
CA ALA A 621 -19.40 25.44 -20.49
C ALA A 621 -19.79 25.69 -19.00
N ASP A 622 -18.85 25.66 -18.05
CA ASP A 622 -19.13 25.87 -16.61
C ASP A 622 -17.94 26.50 -15.83
N THR A 623 -17.30 27.53 -16.38
CA THR A 623 -16.22 28.28 -15.67
C THR A 623 -16.72 28.91 -14.37
N ILE A 624 -17.90 29.55 -14.42
CA ILE A 624 -18.53 30.24 -13.28
C ILE A 624 -18.92 29.24 -12.19
N GLY A 625 -19.58 28.13 -12.54
CA GLY A 625 -19.98 27.13 -11.55
C GLY A 625 -18.78 26.42 -10.91
N THR A 626 -17.71 26.18 -11.68
CA THR A 626 -16.45 25.63 -11.13
C THR A 626 -15.79 26.59 -10.15
N ALA A 627 -15.70 27.88 -10.47
CA ALA A 627 -15.15 28.90 -9.58
C ALA A 627 -15.99 29.05 -8.30
N LEU A 628 -17.32 29.12 -8.44
CA LEU A 628 -18.26 29.21 -7.32
C LEU A 628 -18.11 28.02 -6.36
N ARG A 629 -18.09 26.79 -6.88
CA ARG A 629 -17.95 25.57 -6.07
C ARG A 629 -16.60 25.49 -5.35
N ALA A 630 -15.53 25.94 -6.00
CA ALA A 630 -14.21 26.02 -5.37
C ALA A 630 -14.19 27.05 -4.23
N LEU A 631 -14.78 28.23 -4.44
CA LEU A 631 -14.90 29.26 -3.40
C LEU A 631 -15.79 28.83 -2.23
N GLN A 632 -16.92 28.17 -2.51
CA GLN A 632 -17.79 27.57 -1.49
C GLN A 632 -17.02 26.58 -0.62
N TRP A 633 -16.17 25.73 -1.22
CA TRP A 633 -15.35 24.79 -0.47
C TRP A 633 -14.27 25.48 0.36
N VAL A 634 -13.56 26.45 -0.21
CA VAL A 634 -12.56 27.24 0.53
C VAL A 634 -13.20 27.97 1.71
N LEU A 635 -14.40 28.53 1.55
CA LEU A 635 -15.15 29.17 2.63
C LEU A 635 -15.46 28.21 3.78
N VAL A 636 -15.88 26.98 3.47
CA VAL A 636 -16.11 25.92 4.47
C VAL A 636 -14.82 25.58 5.22
N LEU A 637 -13.70 25.43 4.49
CA LEU A 637 -12.41 25.14 5.08
C LEU A 637 -11.89 26.28 5.96
N GLU A 638 -11.98 27.53 5.53
CA GLU A 638 -11.54 28.68 6.34
C GLU A 638 -12.38 28.86 7.60
N SER A 639 -13.68 28.55 7.52
CA SER A 639 -14.61 28.73 8.64
C SER A 639 -14.49 27.62 9.67
N TRP A 640 -14.38 26.36 9.25
CA TRP A 640 -14.45 25.20 10.16
C TRP A 640 -13.13 24.42 10.29
N ARG A 641 -12.22 24.51 9.31
CA ARG A 641 -10.97 23.71 9.26
C ARG A 641 -9.75 24.53 8.83
N PRO A 642 -9.44 25.66 9.48
CA PRO A 642 -8.33 26.53 9.06
C PRO A 642 -6.97 25.82 9.09
N GLN A 643 -6.82 24.80 9.94
CA GLN A 643 -5.61 23.98 10.06
C GLN A 643 -5.23 23.30 8.73
N ALA A 644 -6.20 22.90 7.92
CA ALA A 644 -5.94 22.28 6.61
C ALA A 644 -5.24 23.23 5.64
N LEU A 645 -5.37 24.54 5.86
CA LEU A 645 -4.79 25.59 5.02
C LEU A 645 -3.47 26.15 5.56
N TRP A 646 -3.02 25.74 6.75
CA TRP A 646 -1.76 26.24 7.35
C TRP A 646 -0.51 25.86 6.55
N ALA A 647 -0.56 24.74 5.83
CA ALA A 647 0.53 24.32 4.96
C ALA A 647 0.73 25.27 3.76
N VAL A 648 -0.28 26.08 3.41
CA VAL A 648 -0.22 27.05 2.32
C VAL A 648 0.09 28.44 2.89
N PRO A 649 1.21 29.07 2.51
CA PRO A 649 1.56 30.38 3.03
C PRO A 649 0.48 31.41 2.66
N PRO A 650 0.21 32.40 3.53
CA PRO A 650 -0.89 33.35 3.33
C PRO A 650 -0.77 34.12 2.01
N ALA A 651 0.44 34.45 1.58
CA ALA A 651 0.69 35.07 0.27
C ALA A 651 0.26 34.17 -0.90
N ALA A 652 0.52 32.86 -0.82
CA ALA A 652 0.06 31.92 -1.85
C ALA A 652 -1.46 31.77 -1.83
N ARG A 653 -2.09 31.72 -0.65
CA ARG A 653 -3.56 31.70 -0.54
C ARG A 653 -4.21 32.90 -1.22
N LEU A 654 -3.69 34.10 -0.95
CA LEU A 654 -4.13 35.31 -1.64
C LEU A 654 -3.95 35.17 -3.16
N ALA A 655 -2.76 34.78 -3.63
CA ALA A 655 -2.50 34.63 -5.06
C ALA A 655 -3.43 33.62 -5.74
N ARG A 656 -3.73 32.48 -5.08
CA ARG A 656 -4.68 31.47 -5.59
C ARG A 656 -6.12 31.98 -5.64
N LEU A 657 -6.54 32.81 -4.68
CA LEU A 657 -7.85 33.47 -4.72
C LEU A 657 -7.89 34.54 -5.82
N MET A 658 -6.79 35.26 -6.03
CA MET A 658 -6.69 36.25 -7.10
C MET A 658 -6.81 35.63 -8.50
N CYS A 659 -6.53 34.33 -8.67
CA CYS A 659 -6.79 33.61 -9.92
C CYS A 659 -8.26 33.75 -10.36
N VAL A 660 -9.22 33.87 -9.46
CA VAL A 660 -10.65 34.04 -9.83
C VAL A 660 -10.86 35.32 -10.66
N PHE A 661 -10.19 36.41 -10.31
CA PHE A 661 -10.26 37.68 -11.06
C PHE A 661 -9.53 37.64 -12.41
N LEU A 662 -8.64 36.66 -12.61
CA LEU A 662 -7.82 36.52 -13.81
C LEU A 662 -8.41 35.52 -14.81
N VAL A 663 -9.42 34.74 -14.42
CA VAL A 663 -10.07 33.73 -15.28
C VAL A 663 -11.08 34.37 -16.23
N ASP A 664 -11.88 35.35 -15.77
CA ASP A 664 -12.83 36.07 -16.61
C ASP A 664 -13.10 37.48 -16.05
N SER A 665 -12.99 38.51 -16.92
CA SER A 665 -13.33 39.89 -16.57
C SER A 665 -14.83 40.14 -16.42
N GLU A 666 -15.68 39.23 -16.90
CA GLU A 666 -17.14 39.34 -16.82
C GLU A 666 -17.76 38.71 -15.57
N LEU A 667 -17.00 37.88 -14.84
CA LEU A 667 -17.45 37.14 -13.64
C LEU A 667 -17.95 38.05 -12.50
N PHE A 668 -17.48 39.30 -12.46
CA PHE A 668 -17.81 40.31 -11.44
C PHE A 668 -18.50 41.54 -12.01
N ARG A 669 -18.87 41.52 -13.30
CA ARG A 669 -19.67 42.61 -13.88
C ARG A 669 -21.13 42.36 -13.53
N GLU A 670 -21.77 43.35 -12.91
CA GLU A 670 -23.21 43.34 -12.71
C GLU A 670 -23.88 43.13 -14.09
N THR A 671 -24.72 42.11 -14.20
CA THR A 671 -25.60 41.98 -15.37
C THR A 671 -26.51 43.21 -15.40
N PRO A 672 -26.63 43.91 -16.55
CA PRO A 672 -27.33 45.18 -16.66
C PRO A 672 -28.83 45.11 -16.35
#